data_AF-A0AAQ3WH14-F1
#
_entry.id   AF-A0AAQ3WH14-F1
#
_cell.length_a   1.000
_cell.length_b   1.000
_cell.length_c   1.000
_cell.angle_alpha   90.00
_cell.angle_beta   90.00
_cell.angle_gamma   90.00
#
_symmetry.space_group_name_H-M   'P 1'
#
loop_
_entity.id
_entity.type
_entity.pdbx_description
1 polymer ?
#
loop_
_entity_poly.entity_id
_entity_poly.type
_entity_poly.pdbx_seq_one_letter_code
_entity_poly.pdbx_strand_id
1 'polypeptide(L)'
;MASSRPLSSSSSSTRGTAAISMAVLVVVVILSAAATTMAAAAGLDKDFYSNTCPHVEDIVKEEMVEVIKAAPTLAGPLLRLHFHDCFVRGCDASVLLDSTPTSTAEKDATPNLTLRGFGSVQRIKDRLEKACPGTVSCADILALMARDAVVLARGPSWPVALGRRDGRVSVANETTQLPPPTANFTRLVQMFAAKGLGVKDLVVLSGGHTLGTAHCNLFSDRLYNFTGANNLADVDPALDDAYLARLRSRCRSLADNTTLNEMDTGSFLSFDASYYRLVAKRRGLFHSDAALLTDPVTRAYVQRQATGLFAAEFFRDFADSMVKMSTIDVLTGAQGEIRKKCYLLDVGYYNKTCPAAEQIVRNETTTAISNSPDLAAALLRLHYHDCFVQGCDASVLLDSTPTNTAEKDSMPNGSLRGFDVVARVKDQLEKACPGTVSCADILALMARDAVSLAQGPSWPVALGRRDGRTSSAASCGELPPLHGDINLLVQAFAAKGLDVKDLAVLSGAHTLGKAHCTSYSDRLYASAGCATPDPTLDARYADRLRMRCADGNVSTAAAPAPAPASELDPGSCTTFDTSYYRHVARRRGLLRSDASLLDHRFTRAYVLQAASGRYDGHFFHDFAVSMAKMAAIGVLTGDQGEIRKKCNVRYRDMASASSASSPAVYLWLCLMVMQVAEAHLQVGAYNTTCPQAEDVVLQEMTAILGKSPELAGPMLRLFSVDCFVGGCEGSILLDSTAGNTAEKDAPLNRGVRGYDVVDAVKAKLDAACPGVVSCADTLALAARDAIRLSKGPFIPLPTGRRDGNRSVAADVALSSPAPGANITDIIALFATKFNLTAKDLAVLSGAHTIGKARCSTVSPRLYNFGGGGASDPSLDANYTATLRGECRPGGDNATLVDLDPITPTVFDAGYYALVAGNRGLLTTDAALLLDPATSAYVARQANATNDDEFFADFAASFVAMSRLGALTHHNGDIRTVCSKVNPPGPGANDANAGASRMMSDRHHQQPLIGLGPCPIAPADLAPLCCRHLRSGSNPYCFHPAHQPRLLVTPPPPPWTRRLLCHASAGSAASPYALSRWQQGEEAAAVCRDVQWRARVARRGSRHAEEAGARKREAAGRGGESVAAGDREVERRGVSSVATGRWRDLSSPGRPDPPPLPPPRRQNPPAPTPLPASSSMPMPPPLRMLPDALLLLRRGGAVAATPLPYAPSALLFLWHYVHTAVAQGLEEP
;
A
#
# COMPACT_ATOMS: atom_id res chain seq x y z
N MET A 1 55.87 -38.79 -72.15
CA MET A 1 57.19 -39.09 -71.55
C MET A 1 57.43 -38.15 -70.38
N ALA A 2 58.22 -38.53 -69.39
CA ALA A 2 58.44 -37.74 -68.17
C ALA A 2 59.70 -36.87 -68.27
N SER A 3 59.72 -35.73 -67.57
CA SER A 3 60.91 -35.22 -66.88
C SER A 3 60.52 -34.13 -65.87
N SER A 4 61.36 -33.95 -64.84
CA SER A 4 61.22 -32.89 -63.83
C SER A 4 62.61 -32.33 -63.48
N ARG A 5 62.71 -31.00 -63.30
CA ARG A 5 63.89 -30.34 -62.68
C ARG A 5 63.48 -29.08 -61.88
N PRO A 6 64.23 -28.72 -60.83
CA PRO A 6 63.89 -27.64 -59.90
C PRO A 6 64.58 -26.31 -60.25
N LEU A 7 64.25 -25.24 -59.50
CA LEU A 7 64.97 -23.96 -59.50
C LEU A 7 65.35 -23.52 -58.09
N SER A 8 66.39 -22.67 -58.01
CA SER A 8 67.15 -22.35 -56.79
C SER A 8 66.83 -20.97 -56.20
N SER A 9 67.37 -20.71 -55.01
CA SER A 9 67.14 -19.53 -54.18
C SER A 9 67.97 -18.29 -54.56
N SER A 10 67.51 -17.14 -54.09
CA SER A 10 68.32 -15.94 -53.80
C SER A 10 67.72 -15.22 -52.57
N SER A 11 68.42 -14.25 -51.98
CA SER A 11 68.17 -13.82 -50.59
C SER A 11 68.43 -12.31 -50.33
N SER A 12 68.21 -11.87 -49.08
CA SER A 12 68.36 -10.50 -48.49
C SER A 12 67.04 -9.70 -48.32
N SER A 13 66.93 -8.70 -47.42
CA SER A 13 67.54 -8.49 -46.08
C SER A 13 66.92 -7.24 -45.40
N THR A 14 66.28 -7.36 -44.22
CA THR A 14 65.89 -6.20 -43.40
C THR A 14 65.93 -6.50 -41.89
N ARG A 15 67.08 -6.26 -41.25
CA ARG A 15 67.16 -6.14 -39.78
C ARG A 15 66.90 -4.67 -39.39
N GLY A 16 65.72 -4.36 -38.84
CA GLY A 16 65.42 -2.99 -38.37
C GLY A 16 64.11 -2.81 -37.59
N THR A 17 63.11 -3.66 -37.79
CA THR A 17 61.75 -3.49 -37.20
C THR A 17 61.62 -3.94 -35.73
N ALA A 18 62.45 -4.88 -35.28
CA ALA A 18 62.25 -5.57 -34.00
C ALA A 18 62.36 -4.68 -32.74
N ALA A 19 63.26 -3.69 -32.74
CA ALA A 19 63.51 -2.84 -31.57
C ALA A 19 62.34 -1.89 -31.25
N ILE A 20 61.70 -1.33 -32.29
CA ILE A 20 60.58 -0.39 -32.14
C ILE A 20 59.34 -1.13 -31.64
N SER A 21 59.08 -2.36 -32.14
CA SER A 21 57.97 -3.19 -31.65
C SER A 21 58.06 -3.52 -30.16
N MET A 22 59.26 -3.82 -29.64
CA MET A 22 59.44 -4.09 -28.20
C MET A 22 59.13 -2.87 -27.33
N ALA A 23 59.58 -1.67 -27.72
CA ALA A 23 59.29 -0.44 -26.99
C ALA A 23 57.78 -0.12 -26.98
N VAL A 24 57.11 -0.26 -28.12
CA VAL A 24 55.64 -0.08 -28.22
C VAL A 24 54.90 -1.14 -27.39
N LEU A 25 55.33 -2.40 -27.41
CA LEU A 25 54.69 -3.47 -26.65
C LEU A 25 54.80 -3.22 -25.14
N VAL A 26 55.96 -2.79 -24.63
CA VAL A 26 56.15 -2.46 -23.21
C VAL A 26 55.30 -1.25 -22.81
N VAL A 27 55.22 -0.20 -23.63
CA VAL A 27 54.35 0.96 -23.37
C VAL A 27 52.87 0.57 -23.37
N VAL A 28 52.43 -0.31 -24.29
CA VAL A 28 51.05 -0.84 -24.33
C VAL A 28 50.75 -1.76 -23.15
N VAL A 29 51.72 -2.55 -22.68
CA VAL A 29 51.58 -3.38 -21.46
C VAL A 29 51.49 -2.51 -20.20
N ILE A 30 52.28 -1.44 -20.11
CA ILE A 30 52.20 -0.49 -18.98
C ILE A 30 50.87 0.30 -19.01
N LEU A 31 50.40 0.73 -20.18
CA LEU A 31 49.09 1.38 -20.34
C LEU A 31 47.91 0.44 -20.07
N SER A 32 48.00 -0.84 -20.42
CA SER A 32 46.95 -1.82 -20.12
C SER A 32 46.98 -2.32 -18.67
N ALA A 33 48.13 -2.33 -18.01
CA ALA A 33 48.25 -2.49 -16.55
C ALA A 33 47.62 -1.30 -15.79
N ALA A 34 47.83 -0.07 -16.28
CA ALA A 34 47.17 1.11 -15.76
C ALA A 34 45.64 1.07 -16.00
N ALA A 35 45.19 0.53 -17.14
CA ALA A 35 43.77 0.39 -17.46
C ALA A 35 43.05 -0.75 -16.70
N THR A 36 43.77 -1.67 -16.05
CA THR A 36 43.19 -2.82 -15.32
C THR A 36 43.15 -2.67 -13.79
N THR A 37 43.47 -1.47 -13.26
CA THR A 37 43.55 -1.20 -11.82
C THR A 37 42.41 -0.33 -11.24
N MET A 38 41.33 -0.09 -12.00
CA MET A 38 40.08 0.51 -11.48
C MET A 38 38.82 -0.33 -11.76
N ALA A 39 38.95 -1.65 -11.69
CA ALA A 39 37.83 -2.56 -11.39
C ALA A 39 37.88 -3.01 -9.92
N ALA A 40 38.09 -2.06 -9.00
CA ALA A 40 37.90 -2.32 -7.58
C ALA A 40 36.43 -2.69 -7.34
N ALA A 41 36.18 -3.65 -6.44
CA ALA A 41 34.85 -3.79 -5.86
C ALA A 41 34.56 -2.49 -5.09
N ALA A 42 33.72 -1.64 -5.65
CA ALA A 42 33.39 -0.34 -5.09
C ALA A 42 32.58 -0.53 -3.81
N GLY A 43 33.29 -0.63 -2.69
CA GLY A 43 32.73 -0.58 -1.35
C GLY A 43 32.15 0.82 -1.05
N LEU A 44 31.57 0.96 0.13
CA LEU A 44 30.89 2.21 0.49
C LEU A 44 31.88 3.37 0.61
N ASP A 45 31.58 4.46 -0.09
CA ASP A 45 32.37 5.70 -0.09
C ASP A 45 31.45 6.91 0.15
N LYS A 46 31.93 7.93 0.85
CA LYS A 46 31.14 9.14 1.15
C LYS A 46 30.92 9.97 -0.11
N ASP A 47 31.92 9.99 -0.99
CA ASP A 47 31.91 10.73 -2.24
C ASP A 47 31.44 9.87 -3.42
N PHE A 48 30.83 8.69 -3.17
CA PHE A 48 30.42 7.71 -4.19
C PHE A 48 29.57 8.31 -5.33
N TYR A 49 28.65 9.22 -4.98
CA TYR A 49 27.77 9.90 -5.93
C TYR A 49 28.29 11.25 -6.44
N SER A 50 29.47 11.71 -6.01
CA SER A 50 30.03 13.04 -6.34
C SER A 50 30.06 13.37 -7.83
N ASN A 51 30.26 12.37 -8.69
CA ASN A 51 30.35 12.52 -10.15
C ASN A 51 29.10 12.03 -10.91
N THR A 52 28.14 11.39 -10.23
CA THR A 52 26.99 10.70 -10.87
C THR A 52 25.64 11.21 -10.38
N CYS A 53 25.54 11.67 -9.13
CA CYS A 53 24.43 12.41 -8.58
C CYS A 53 24.94 13.41 -7.50
N PRO A 54 25.64 14.49 -7.89
CA PRO A 54 26.33 15.39 -6.96
C PRO A 54 25.42 16.02 -5.89
N HIS A 55 24.13 16.19 -6.20
CA HIS A 55 23.13 16.77 -5.29
C HIS A 55 22.33 15.73 -4.49
N VAL A 56 22.77 14.46 -4.42
CA VAL A 56 22.03 13.41 -3.70
C VAL A 56 21.75 13.80 -2.24
N GLU A 57 22.77 14.30 -1.54
CA GLU A 57 22.64 14.69 -0.14
C GLU A 57 21.79 15.95 0.04
N ASP A 58 21.94 16.95 -0.85
CA ASP A 58 21.12 18.16 -0.85
C ASP A 58 19.63 17.82 -1.01
N ILE A 59 19.30 16.99 -2.00
CA ILE A 59 17.92 16.57 -2.31
C ILE A 59 17.31 15.79 -1.15
N VAL A 60 18.02 14.82 -0.55
CA VAL A 60 17.52 14.07 0.61
C VAL A 60 17.29 15.01 1.80
N LYS A 61 18.22 15.94 2.05
CA LYS A 61 18.18 16.86 3.18
C LYS A 61 17.07 17.89 3.06
N GLU A 62 16.86 18.48 1.88
CA GLU A 62 15.73 19.38 1.59
C GLU A 62 14.38 18.69 1.83
N GLU A 63 14.24 17.46 1.32
CA GLU A 63 13.05 16.64 1.54
C GLU A 63 12.82 16.36 3.01
N MET A 64 13.87 15.96 3.72
CA MET A 64 13.82 15.66 5.15
C MET A 64 13.47 16.89 5.99
N VAL A 65 13.95 18.08 5.63
CA VAL A 65 13.56 19.36 6.28
C VAL A 65 12.04 19.52 6.23
N GLU A 66 11.42 19.41 5.05
CA GLU A 66 9.97 19.57 4.91
C GLU A 66 9.17 18.41 5.54
N VAL A 67 9.67 17.17 5.45
CA VAL A 67 9.04 15.99 6.07
C VAL A 67 9.01 16.10 7.60
N ILE A 68 10.11 16.47 8.25
CA ILE A 68 10.18 16.60 9.72
C ILE A 68 9.46 17.88 10.20
N LYS A 69 9.48 18.96 9.41
CA LYS A 69 8.71 20.19 9.67
C LYS A 69 7.20 19.96 9.62
N ALA A 70 6.72 19.16 8.67
CA ALA A 70 5.30 18.78 8.57
C ALA A 70 4.89 17.74 9.63
N ALA A 71 5.78 16.80 9.97
CA ALA A 71 5.51 15.75 10.95
C ALA A 71 6.70 15.51 11.91
N PRO A 72 6.90 16.33 12.95
CA PRO A 72 8.02 16.18 13.88
C PRO A 72 8.09 14.81 14.58
N THR A 73 6.92 14.17 14.79
CA THR A 73 6.84 12.82 15.37
C THR A 73 7.39 11.71 14.44
N LEU A 74 7.79 12.04 13.21
CA LEU A 74 8.27 11.09 12.20
C LEU A 74 9.80 10.85 12.27
N ALA A 75 10.56 11.69 12.99
CA ALA A 75 12.01 11.53 13.14
C ALA A 75 12.41 10.18 13.76
N GLY A 76 11.81 9.81 14.89
CA GLY A 76 12.00 8.50 15.54
C GLY A 76 11.63 7.32 14.63
N PRO A 77 10.44 7.29 14.01
CA PRO A 77 10.05 6.29 13.02
C PRO A 77 10.99 6.13 11.82
N LEU A 78 11.62 7.22 11.32
CA LEU A 78 12.57 7.14 10.20
C LEU A 78 13.95 6.61 10.63
N LEU A 79 14.44 7.01 11.80
CA LEU A 79 15.59 6.37 12.44
C LEU A 79 15.33 4.86 12.67
N ARG A 80 14.13 4.53 13.16
CA ARG A 80 13.67 3.16 13.38
C ARG A 80 13.57 2.37 12.07
N LEU A 81 13.10 2.95 10.98
CA LEU A 81 12.98 2.29 9.68
C LEU A 81 14.36 1.79 9.18
N HIS A 82 15.41 2.60 9.30
CA HIS A 82 16.77 2.18 8.93
C HIS A 82 17.36 1.15 9.90
N PHE A 83 17.10 1.25 11.21
CA PHE A 83 17.47 0.19 12.16
C PHE A 83 16.80 -1.14 11.81
N HIS A 84 15.50 -1.11 11.49
CA HIS A 84 14.72 -2.31 11.16
C HIS A 84 15.17 -2.99 9.87
N ASP A 85 15.61 -2.21 8.87
CA ASP A 85 16.27 -2.71 7.66
C ASP A 85 17.55 -3.49 8.02
N CYS A 86 18.53 -2.78 8.60
CA CYS A 86 19.86 -3.29 8.93
C CYS A 86 19.85 -4.55 9.83
N PHE A 87 18.89 -4.70 10.73
CA PHE A 87 18.85 -5.82 11.68
C PHE A 87 18.21 -7.11 11.14
N VAL A 88 17.56 -7.09 9.96
CA VAL A 88 17.00 -8.31 9.36
C VAL A 88 17.98 -8.93 8.37
N ARG A 89 18.01 -8.47 7.11
CA ARG A 89 18.93 -9.00 6.08
C ARG A 89 20.25 -8.24 5.97
N GLY A 90 20.21 -6.95 6.24
CA GLY A 90 21.31 -6.01 6.04
C GLY A 90 20.75 -4.64 5.69
N CYS A 91 21.59 -3.62 5.59
CA CYS A 91 21.13 -2.30 5.17
C CYS A 91 20.98 -2.25 3.63
N ASP A 92 20.01 -2.98 3.07
CA ASP A 92 19.79 -3.13 1.63
C ASP A 92 18.39 -2.65 1.15
N ALA A 93 17.59 -2.04 2.04
CA ALA A 93 16.22 -1.63 1.76
C ALA A 93 15.28 -2.78 1.35
N SER A 94 15.52 -4.02 1.81
CA SER A 94 14.55 -5.12 1.77
C SER A 94 13.24 -4.73 2.46
N VAL A 95 13.31 -3.97 3.57
CA VAL A 95 12.15 -3.56 4.38
C VAL A 95 11.13 -2.70 3.61
N LEU A 96 11.45 -2.23 2.41
CA LEU A 96 10.56 -1.41 1.59
C LEU A 96 9.68 -2.21 0.61
N LEU A 97 10.07 -3.45 0.27
CA LEU A 97 9.39 -4.30 -0.72
C LEU A 97 7.93 -4.57 -0.34
N ASP A 98 7.03 -4.64 -1.32
CA ASP A 98 5.66 -5.12 -1.13
C ASP A 98 5.65 -6.63 -0.86
N SER A 99 4.70 -7.09 -0.02
CA SER A 99 4.39 -8.51 0.09
C SER A 99 3.94 -9.08 -1.26
N THR A 100 4.46 -10.24 -1.63
CA THR A 100 3.93 -11.06 -2.73
C THR A 100 2.99 -12.14 -2.19
N PRO A 101 2.11 -12.74 -3.00
CA PRO A 101 1.17 -13.77 -2.53
C PRO A 101 1.84 -15.00 -1.88
N THR A 102 3.11 -15.28 -2.21
CA THR A 102 3.92 -16.35 -1.59
C THR A 102 4.94 -15.87 -0.58
N SER A 103 5.07 -14.56 -0.36
CA SER A 103 6.07 -14.01 0.55
C SER A 103 5.57 -12.73 1.19
N THR A 104 5.09 -12.86 2.43
CA THR A 104 4.87 -11.69 3.29
C THR A 104 6.21 -10.98 3.48
N ALA A 105 6.31 -9.73 3.04
CA ALA A 105 7.51 -8.92 3.17
C ALA A 105 7.75 -8.51 4.63
N GLU A 106 8.97 -8.07 4.95
CA GLU A 106 9.34 -7.69 6.31
C GLU A 106 8.44 -6.60 6.89
N LYS A 107 8.03 -5.61 6.10
CA LYS A 107 7.19 -4.51 6.60
C LYS A 107 5.82 -4.96 7.12
N ASP A 108 5.29 -6.04 6.58
CA ASP A 108 3.97 -6.59 6.91
C ASP A 108 4.05 -7.61 8.07
N ALA A 109 5.25 -7.86 8.61
CA ALA A 109 5.45 -8.64 9.82
C ALA A 109 5.06 -7.87 11.10
N THR A 110 4.62 -8.57 12.15
CA THR A 110 4.14 -7.98 13.40
C THR A 110 5.07 -6.91 14.03
N PRO A 111 6.41 -7.06 14.07
CA PRO A 111 7.29 -6.00 14.58
C PRO A 111 7.24 -4.70 13.76
N ASN A 112 6.89 -4.80 12.48
CA ASN A 112 7.04 -3.76 11.47
C ASN A 112 5.73 -3.07 11.06
N LEU A 113 4.56 -3.62 11.43
CA LEU A 113 3.23 -3.00 11.21
C LEU A 113 3.09 -1.56 11.74
N THR A 114 4.00 -1.11 12.61
CA THR A 114 4.05 0.24 13.20
C THR A 114 5.19 1.10 12.62
N LEU A 115 5.89 0.64 11.58
CA LEU A 115 6.80 1.46 10.79
C LEU A 115 5.99 2.43 9.92
N ARG A 116 6.52 3.64 9.74
CA ARG A 116 5.88 4.70 8.96
C ARG A 116 6.93 5.65 8.42
N GLY A 117 6.65 6.23 7.25
CA GLY A 117 7.61 7.04 6.49
C GLY A 117 7.97 6.48 5.11
N PHE A 118 7.47 5.30 4.74
CA PHE A 118 7.65 4.69 3.40
C PHE A 118 7.35 5.68 2.24
N GLY A 119 6.29 6.48 2.37
CA GLY A 119 5.96 7.53 1.39
C GLY A 119 7.00 8.65 1.29
N SER A 120 7.68 9.00 2.39
CA SER A 120 8.80 9.95 2.39
C SER A 120 10.01 9.38 1.64
N VAL A 121 10.31 8.09 1.85
CA VAL A 121 11.36 7.39 1.09
C VAL A 121 11.06 7.44 -0.41
N GLN A 122 9.82 7.16 -0.81
CA GLN A 122 9.44 7.18 -2.22
C GLN A 122 9.38 8.61 -2.81
N ARG A 123 9.01 9.64 -2.04
CA ARG A 123 9.06 11.05 -2.47
C ARG A 123 10.49 11.51 -2.75
N ILE A 124 11.42 11.17 -1.86
CA ILE A 124 12.87 11.39 -2.04
C ILE A 124 13.38 10.63 -3.26
N LYS A 125 13.03 9.35 -3.39
CA LYS A 125 13.39 8.53 -4.55
C LYS A 125 12.85 9.12 -5.86
N ASP A 126 11.62 9.62 -5.89
CA ASP A 126 11.02 10.25 -7.08
C ASP A 126 11.66 11.60 -7.44
N ARG A 127 12.26 12.33 -6.48
CA ARG A 127 13.12 13.48 -6.78
C ARG A 127 14.49 13.06 -7.30
N LEU A 128 15.11 12.03 -6.71
CA LEU A 128 16.40 11.52 -7.15
C LEU A 128 16.32 10.87 -8.55
N GLU A 129 15.27 10.11 -8.86
CA GLU A 129 15.03 9.58 -10.20
C GLU A 129 14.74 10.67 -11.25
N LYS A 130 14.33 11.87 -10.85
CA LYS A 130 14.24 13.05 -11.74
C LYS A 130 15.59 13.74 -11.93
N ALA A 131 16.46 13.77 -10.92
CA ALA A 131 17.76 14.44 -10.95
C ALA A 131 18.89 13.57 -11.54
N CYS A 132 18.89 12.28 -11.21
CA CYS A 132 19.90 11.28 -11.59
C CYS A 132 19.23 9.89 -11.77
N PRO A 133 18.50 9.68 -12.89
CA PRO A 133 17.72 8.45 -13.12
C PRO A 133 18.54 7.17 -12.93
N GLY A 134 17.96 6.17 -12.26
CA GLY A 134 18.56 4.84 -12.05
C GLY A 134 19.90 4.83 -11.28
N THR A 135 20.27 5.91 -10.59
CA THR A 135 21.61 6.09 -10.01
C THR A 135 21.67 5.75 -8.51
N VAL A 136 20.75 6.28 -7.70
CA VAL A 136 20.79 6.19 -6.23
C VAL A 136 19.89 5.07 -5.70
N SER A 137 20.39 4.24 -4.77
CA SER A 137 19.61 3.12 -4.19
C SER A 137 18.58 3.60 -3.17
N CYS A 138 17.53 2.80 -2.93
CA CYS A 138 16.65 3.06 -1.79
C CYS A 138 17.36 2.79 -0.45
N ALA A 139 18.34 1.88 -0.42
CA ALA A 139 19.21 1.61 0.72
C ALA A 139 20.02 2.84 1.18
N ASP A 140 20.63 3.57 0.24
CA ASP A 140 21.36 4.81 0.55
C ASP A 140 20.42 5.94 0.98
N ILE A 141 19.21 6.00 0.42
CA ILE A 141 18.17 6.94 0.87
C ILE A 141 17.81 6.67 2.35
N LEU A 142 17.61 5.41 2.77
CA LEU A 142 17.32 5.09 4.17
C LEU A 142 18.44 5.54 5.12
N ALA A 143 19.71 5.31 4.73
CA ALA A 143 20.86 5.70 5.54
C ALA A 143 20.98 7.23 5.70
N LEU A 144 20.76 8.00 4.62
CA LEU A 144 20.75 9.46 4.65
C LEU A 144 19.55 10.02 5.43
N MET A 145 18.34 9.47 5.22
CA MET A 145 17.14 9.86 5.96
C MET A 145 17.28 9.63 7.47
N ALA A 146 17.90 8.53 7.91
CA ALA A 146 18.10 8.26 9.33
C ALA A 146 19.04 9.27 10.00
N ARG A 147 20.10 9.71 9.29
CA ARG A 147 20.97 10.81 9.74
C ARG A 147 20.19 12.10 9.83
N ASP A 148 19.53 12.51 8.75
CA ASP A 148 18.89 13.82 8.67
C ASP A 148 17.68 13.92 9.62
N ALA A 149 16.98 12.81 9.89
CA ALA A 149 15.95 12.73 10.94
C ALA A 149 16.51 13.08 12.33
N VAL A 150 17.68 12.54 12.70
CA VAL A 150 18.32 12.81 14.00
C VAL A 150 18.86 14.24 14.07
N VAL A 151 19.50 14.73 13.00
CA VAL A 151 20.01 16.11 12.92
C VAL A 151 18.88 17.14 13.04
N LEU A 152 17.75 16.93 12.34
CA LEU A 152 16.59 17.82 12.41
C LEU A 152 15.88 17.73 13.77
N ALA A 153 15.99 16.60 14.47
CA ALA A 153 15.61 16.46 15.88
C ALA A 153 16.67 17.00 16.88
N ARG A 154 17.66 17.78 16.43
CA ARG A 154 18.73 18.40 17.23
C ARG A 154 19.80 17.46 17.80
N GLY A 155 19.88 16.23 17.27
CA GLY A 155 20.90 15.24 17.61
C GLY A 155 22.20 15.37 16.80
N PRO A 156 23.11 14.39 16.91
CA PRO A 156 24.36 14.36 16.15
C PRO A 156 24.14 14.17 14.64
N SER A 157 25.11 14.65 13.86
CA SER A 157 25.31 14.22 12.47
C SER A 157 26.49 13.24 12.41
N TRP A 158 26.46 12.33 11.44
CA TRP A 158 27.56 11.40 11.16
C TRP A 158 27.77 11.27 9.64
N PRO A 159 28.98 10.93 9.18
CA PRO A 159 29.22 10.69 7.76
C PRO A 159 28.53 9.38 7.34
N VAL A 160 27.71 9.44 6.29
CA VAL A 160 27.15 8.24 5.65
C VAL A 160 28.08 7.87 4.51
N ALA A 161 28.64 6.66 4.53
CA ALA A 161 29.25 6.09 3.33
C ALA A 161 28.13 5.51 2.45
N LEU A 162 28.19 5.76 1.14
CA LEU A 162 27.15 5.54 0.13
C LEU A 162 27.62 4.56 -0.95
N GLY A 163 26.73 4.10 -1.82
CA GLY A 163 27.00 3.07 -2.83
C GLY A 163 26.38 1.71 -2.52
N ARG A 164 25.40 1.66 -1.60
CA ARG A 164 24.60 0.46 -1.36
C ARG A 164 23.81 0.10 -2.61
N ARG A 165 23.49 -1.17 -2.74
CA ARG A 165 22.54 -1.71 -3.71
C ARG A 165 21.28 -2.18 -3.00
N ASP A 166 20.16 -2.09 -3.71
CA ASP A 166 18.88 -2.56 -3.24
C ASP A 166 18.83 -4.10 -3.20
N GLY A 167 18.28 -4.63 -2.10
CA GLY A 167 17.91 -6.03 -1.93
C GLY A 167 16.70 -6.44 -2.77
N ARG A 168 16.67 -7.71 -3.17
CA ARG A 168 15.60 -8.32 -4.00
C ARG A 168 14.63 -9.22 -3.22
N VAL A 169 14.87 -9.41 -1.92
CA VAL A 169 14.18 -10.41 -1.11
C VAL A 169 13.84 -9.80 0.24
N SER A 170 12.59 -9.94 0.66
CA SER A 170 12.12 -9.51 1.97
C SER A 170 11.18 -10.58 2.54
N VAL A 171 11.40 -10.99 3.79
CA VAL A 171 10.72 -12.14 4.40
C VAL A 171 10.30 -11.84 5.84
N ALA A 172 8.99 -11.82 6.09
CA ALA A 172 8.39 -11.48 7.38
C ALA A 172 8.92 -12.33 8.56
N ASN A 173 9.17 -13.62 8.35
CA ASN A 173 9.66 -14.52 9.40
C ASN A 173 11.09 -14.19 9.85
N GLU A 174 11.89 -13.55 9.00
CA GLU A 174 13.26 -13.14 9.34
C GLU A 174 13.30 -11.93 10.29
N THR A 175 12.17 -11.20 10.45
CA THR A 175 12.01 -10.13 11.44
C THR A 175 12.11 -10.61 12.89
N THR A 176 12.14 -11.93 13.13
CA THR A 176 12.54 -12.54 14.42
C THR A 176 13.99 -12.22 14.83
N GLN A 177 14.81 -11.67 13.93
CA GLN A 177 16.12 -11.09 14.22
C GLN A 177 16.05 -9.69 14.88
N LEU A 178 14.91 -9.01 14.83
CA LEU A 178 14.74 -7.69 15.48
C LEU A 178 14.66 -7.85 17.00
N PRO A 179 15.41 -7.07 17.81
CA PRO A 179 15.32 -7.09 19.26
C PRO A 179 13.89 -6.74 19.76
N PRO A 180 13.16 -7.65 20.44
CA PRO A 180 11.82 -7.34 20.93
C PRO A 180 11.86 -6.46 22.20
N PRO A 181 10.81 -5.67 22.49
CA PRO A 181 10.75 -4.81 23.68
C PRO A 181 10.75 -5.61 25.01
N THR A 182 10.45 -6.90 24.95
CA THR A 182 10.48 -7.85 26.07
C THR A 182 11.86 -8.52 26.28
N ALA A 183 12.89 -8.18 25.47
CA ALA A 183 14.19 -8.83 25.53
C ALA A 183 14.95 -8.53 26.84
N ASN A 184 15.48 -9.59 27.47
CA ASN A 184 16.44 -9.46 28.56
C ASN A 184 17.86 -9.14 28.05
N PHE A 185 18.74 -8.72 28.96
CA PHE A 185 20.09 -8.26 28.64
C PHE A 185 20.92 -9.29 27.87
N THR A 186 20.90 -10.55 28.30
CA THR A 186 21.64 -11.65 27.64
C THR A 186 21.20 -11.82 26.19
N ARG A 187 19.89 -11.74 25.92
CA ARG A 187 19.35 -11.84 24.56
C ARG A 187 19.70 -10.61 23.71
N LEU A 188 19.64 -9.41 24.28
CA LEU A 188 20.07 -8.18 23.59
C LEU A 188 21.54 -8.26 23.16
N VAL A 189 22.44 -8.68 24.04
CA VAL A 189 23.87 -8.84 23.71
C VAL A 189 24.09 -9.88 22.62
N GLN A 190 23.38 -11.01 22.65
CA GLN A 190 23.45 -12.02 21.57
C GLN A 190 23.02 -11.45 20.22
N MET A 191 21.92 -10.69 20.16
CA MET A 191 21.36 -10.18 18.92
C MET A 191 22.20 -9.05 18.31
N PHE A 192 22.80 -8.18 19.14
CA PHE A 192 23.75 -7.17 18.67
C PHE A 192 25.08 -7.80 18.23
N ALA A 193 25.61 -8.77 18.98
CA ALA A 193 26.85 -9.47 18.60
C ALA A 193 26.71 -10.25 17.29
N ALA A 194 25.53 -10.82 17.01
CA ALA A 194 25.22 -11.48 15.74
C ALA A 194 25.25 -10.53 14.52
N LYS A 195 25.12 -9.21 14.75
CA LYS A 195 25.23 -8.15 13.75
C LYS A 195 26.54 -7.35 13.87
N GLY A 196 27.56 -7.92 14.52
CA GLY A 196 28.90 -7.32 14.68
C GLY A 196 28.98 -6.15 15.68
N LEU A 197 27.92 -5.86 16.42
CA LEU A 197 27.84 -4.71 17.34
C LEU A 197 28.16 -5.14 18.78
N GLY A 198 28.93 -4.31 19.50
CA GLY A 198 29.38 -4.60 20.86
C GLY A 198 28.38 -4.19 21.95
N VAL A 199 28.68 -4.57 23.20
CA VAL A 199 27.89 -4.17 24.39
C VAL A 199 27.78 -2.65 24.56
N LYS A 200 28.81 -1.90 24.12
CA LYS A 200 28.73 -0.42 24.05
C LYS A 200 27.72 0.03 22.99
N ASP A 201 27.77 -0.54 21.79
CA ASP A 201 26.87 -0.20 20.68
C ASP A 201 25.41 -0.51 21.04
N LEU A 202 25.14 -1.57 21.81
CA LEU A 202 23.83 -1.85 22.40
C LEU A 202 23.31 -0.68 23.26
N VAL A 203 24.00 -0.33 24.35
CA VAL A 203 23.52 0.72 25.28
C VAL A 203 23.49 2.12 24.64
N VAL A 204 24.33 2.34 23.63
CA VAL A 204 24.35 3.57 22.82
C VAL A 204 23.15 3.63 21.87
N LEU A 205 22.91 2.60 21.06
CA LEU A 205 21.81 2.60 20.08
C LEU A 205 20.43 2.51 20.74
N SER A 206 20.31 1.87 21.92
CA SER A 206 19.11 2.01 22.77
C SER A 206 18.81 3.47 23.16
N GLY A 207 19.82 4.34 23.18
CA GLY A 207 19.64 5.79 23.33
C GLY A 207 18.76 6.43 22.26
N GLY A 208 18.59 5.79 21.09
CA GLY A 208 17.64 6.20 20.06
C GLY A 208 16.19 6.22 20.52
N HIS A 209 15.83 5.52 21.60
CA HIS A 209 14.51 5.60 22.25
C HIS A 209 14.23 6.99 22.88
N THR A 210 15.19 7.93 22.87
CA THR A 210 14.92 9.35 23.12
C THR A 210 13.91 9.96 22.12
N LEU A 211 13.80 9.42 20.89
CA LEU A 211 12.86 9.90 19.87
C LEU A 211 11.62 9.01 19.73
N GLY A 212 10.44 9.62 19.89
CA GLY A 212 9.16 9.07 19.45
C GLY A 212 8.29 8.42 20.53
N THR A 213 7.35 7.60 20.06
CA THR A 213 6.22 7.08 20.84
C THR A 213 6.01 5.59 20.61
N ALA A 214 5.54 4.87 21.62
CA ALA A 214 5.22 3.46 21.57
C ALA A 214 3.76 3.19 21.97
N HIS A 215 3.15 2.16 21.39
CA HIS A 215 1.81 1.69 21.76
C HIS A 215 1.85 0.89 23.07
N CYS A 216 0.78 0.99 23.87
CA CYS A 216 0.68 0.35 25.20
C CYS A 216 0.94 -1.16 25.18
N ASN A 217 0.43 -1.89 24.20
CA ASN A 217 0.64 -3.34 24.02
C ASN A 217 2.12 -3.78 23.96
N LEU A 218 3.07 -2.88 23.72
CA LEU A 218 4.51 -3.18 23.72
C LEU A 218 5.14 -3.23 25.13
N PHE A 219 4.40 -2.84 26.18
CA PHE A 219 4.86 -2.83 27.58
C PHE A 219 3.75 -2.98 28.64
N SER A 220 2.47 -3.16 28.25
CA SER A 220 1.33 -3.35 29.18
C SER A 220 1.46 -4.60 30.04
N ASP A 221 2.27 -5.58 29.64
CA ASP A 221 2.62 -6.76 30.45
C ASP A 221 3.35 -6.36 31.74
N ARG A 222 4.31 -5.43 31.68
CA ARG A 222 4.97 -4.82 32.86
C ARG A 222 3.98 -4.15 33.82
N LEU A 223 2.82 -3.73 33.32
CA LEU A 223 1.80 -3.02 34.08
C LEU A 223 0.71 -3.93 34.66
N TYR A 224 0.54 -5.17 34.17
CA TYR A 224 -0.66 -5.98 34.43
C TYR A 224 -0.47 -7.51 34.43
N ASN A 225 0.66 -8.06 33.94
CA ASN A 225 0.88 -9.50 33.82
C ASN A 225 2.37 -9.88 33.78
N PHE A 226 3.20 -9.24 34.61
CA PHE A 226 4.67 -9.33 34.51
C PHE A 226 5.25 -10.74 34.66
N THR A 227 4.65 -11.59 35.50
CA THR A 227 5.06 -13.00 35.71
C THR A 227 4.14 -14.00 34.99
N GLY A 228 3.09 -13.54 34.31
CA GLY A 228 2.05 -14.39 33.73
C GLY A 228 1.00 -14.85 34.74
N ALA A 229 0.95 -14.23 35.93
CA ALA A 229 0.06 -14.60 37.02
C ALA A 229 -1.36 -13.99 36.91
N ASN A 230 -1.66 -13.29 35.81
CA ASN A 230 -2.99 -12.82 35.37
C ASN A 230 -3.81 -12.10 36.47
N ASN A 231 -3.16 -11.23 37.25
CA ASN A 231 -3.82 -10.49 38.33
C ASN A 231 -3.26 -9.06 38.47
N LEU A 232 -4.04 -8.15 39.04
CA LEU A 232 -3.71 -6.71 39.08
C LEU A 232 -2.50 -6.33 39.96
N ALA A 233 -1.95 -7.27 40.75
CA ALA A 233 -0.72 -7.10 41.49
C ALA A 233 0.53 -7.64 40.75
N ASP A 234 0.34 -8.30 39.60
CA ASP A 234 1.43 -8.85 38.78
C ASP A 234 2.11 -7.76 37.92
N VAL A 235 3.04 -7.05 38.56
CA VAL A 235 3.69 -5.83 38.05
C VAL A 235 5.21 -5.98 38.09
N ASP A 236 5.90 -5.36 37.14
CA ASP A 236 7.36 -5.31 37.11
C ASP A 236 7.95 -4.60 38.35
N PRO A 237 8.67 -5.30 39.25
CA PRO A 237 9.28 -4.70 40.43
C PRO A 237 10.51 -3.84 40.10
N ALA A 238 10.99 -3.85 38.85
CA ALA A 238 12.02 -2.96 38.33
C ALA A 238 11.44 -1.68 37.70
N LEU A 239 10.12 -1.46 37.75
CA LEU A 239 9.45 -0.21 37.33
C LEU A 239 9.21 0.71 38.55
N ASP A 240 9.31 2.02 38.36
CA ASP A 240 9.05 3.03 39.40
C ASP A 240 7.53 3.23 39.66
N ASP A 241 7.08 3.10 40.91
CA ASP A 241 5.66 3.11 41.30
C ASP A 241 4.88 4.34 40.80
N ALA A 242 5.49 5.52 40.88
CA ALA A 242 4.87 6.76 40.43
C ALA A 242 4.75 6.82 38.89
N TYR A 243 5.66 6.17 38.17
CA TYR A 243 5.59 6.04 36.72
C TYR A 243 4.62 4.94 36.29
N LEU A 244 4.60 3.79 36.97
CA LEU A 244 3.58 2.75 36.85
C LEU A 244 2.17 3.34 36.95
N ALA A 245 1.90 4.15 37.99
CA ALA A 245 0.63 4.83 38.18
C ALA A 245 0.29 5.78 37.01
N ARG A 246 1.29 6.49 36.48
CA ARG A 246 1.13 7.34 35.29
C ARG A 246 0.82 6.52 34.04
N LEU A 247 1.51 5.41 33.79
CA LEU A 247 1.29 4.55 32.64
C LEU A 247 -0.10 3.89 32.70
N ARG A 248 -0.50 3.32 33.84
CA ARG A 248 -1.85 2.76 34.10
C ARG A 248 -2.98 3.79 33.96
N SER A 249 -2.69 5.10 33.99
CA SER A 249 -3.68 6.16 33.73
C SER A 249 -3.92 6.41 32.23
N ARG A 250 -2.97 6.04 31.36
CA ARG A 250 -3.08 6.09 29.90
C ARG A 250 -3.41 4.70 29.35
N CYS A 251 -2.51 3.73 29.50
CA CYS A 251 -2.71 2.34 29.13
C CYS A 251 -3.72 1.68 30.07
N ARG A 252 -4.93 1.35 29.61
CA ARG A 252 -6.01 0.88 30.47
C ARG A 252 -6.10 -0.63 30.64
N SER A 253 -5.46 -1.41 29.76
CA SER A 253 -5.45 -2.87 29.84
C SER A 253 -4.30 -3.51 29.06
N LEU A 254 -4.21 -4.85 29.12
CA LEU A 254 -3.36 -5.67 28.24
C LEU A 254 -3.80 -5.62 26.77
N ALA A 255 -5.08 -5.33 26.49
CA ALA A 255 -5.64 -5.26 25.14
C ALA A 255 -5.53 -3.86 24.49
N ASP A 256 -4.91 -2.91 25.18
CA ASP A 256 -4.74 -1.52 24.73
C ASP A 256 -3.65 -1.44 23.64
N ASN A 257 -4.06 -1.55 22.38
CA ASN A 257 -3.18 -1.55 21.21
C ASN A 257 -3.10 -0.19 20.48
N THR A 258 -4.04 0.74 20.73
CA THR A 258 -4.08 2.05 20.06
C THR A 258 -3.35 3.14 20.84
N THR A 259 -3.39 3.14 22.19
CA THR A 259 -2.90 4.27 22.99
C THR A 259 -1.37 4.44 22.89
N LEU A 260 -0.93 5.61 22.42
CA LEU A 260 0.48 5.99 22.33
C LEU A 260 1.01 6.63 23.62
N ASN A 261 2.25 6.30 23.96
CA ASN A 261 3.01 6.93 25.04
C ASN A 261 4.38 7.41 24.55
N GLU A 262 4.83 8.52 25.12
CA GLU A 262 6.16 9.12 24.87
C GLU A 262 7.24 8.20 25.45
N MET A 263 8.18 7.74 24.63
CA MET A 263 9.30 6.90 25.10
C MET A 263 10.26 7.71 25.98
N ASP A 264 10.42 9.00 25.67
CA ASP A 264 11.15 9.97 26.48
C ASP A 264 10.22 11.12 26.88
N THR A 265 9.57 10.98 28.05
CA THR A 265 8.45 11.86 28.43
C THR A 265 8.89 13.32 28.58
N GLY A 266 8.33 14.19 27.75
CA GLY A 266 8.70 15.61 27.67
C GLY A 266 9.90 15.94 26.77
N SER A 267 10.61 14.97 26.18
CA SER A 267 11.66 15.23 25.17
C SER A 267 11.53 14.43 23.88
N PHE A 268 10.50 13.58 23.70
CA PHE A 268 10.29 12.67 22.56
C PHE A 268 10.35 13.24 21.11
N LEU A 269 10.52 14.55 20.94
CA LEU A 269 10.73 15.25 19.65
C LEU A 269 12.13 15.88 19.52
N SER A 270 13.04 15.56 20.45
CA SER A 270 14.39 16.11 20.54
C SER A 270 15.34 14.98 20.90
N PHE A 271 16.40 14.80 20.12
CA PHE A 271 17.36 13.75 20.36
C PHE A 271 18.33 14.20 21.46
N ASP A 272 18.16 13.71 22.70
CA ASP A 272 19.02 14.08 23.82
C ASP A 272 19.29 12.93 24.81
N ALA A 273 19.96 13.21 25.94
CA ALA A 273 20.36 12.21 26.93
C ALA A 273 19.27 11.93 28.00
N SER A 274 18.06 12.48 27.90
CA SER A 274 17.02 12.37 28.91
C SER A 274 16.45 10.97 29.06
N TYR A 275 16.45 10.17 27.99
CA TYR A 275 16.19 8.73 28.00
C TYR A 275 17.00 8.04 29.11
N TYR A 276 18.32 8.24 29.17
CA TYR A 276 19.17 7.62 30.19
C TYR A 276 18.80 8.08 31.61
N ARG A 277 18.35 9.32 31.76
CA ARG A 277 17.84 9.88 33.03
C ARG A 277 16.47 9.32 33.43
N LEU A 278 15.68 8.81 32.49
CA LEU A 278 14.49 8.01 32.78
C LEU A 278 14.88 6.57 33.13
N VAL A 279 15.71 5.89 32.31
CA VAL A 279 16.18 4.52 32.58
C VAL A 279 16.83 4.43 33.97
N ALA A 280 17.78 5.31 34.30
CA ALA A 280 18.44 5.37 35.61
C ALA A 280 17.49 5.57 36.80
N LYS A 281 16.28 6.09 36.57
CA LYS A 281 15.21 6.26 37.58
C LYS A 281 14.19 5.12 37.59
N ARG A 282 14.47 3.98 36.93
CA ARG A 282 13.52 2.89 36.68
C ARG A 282 12.28 3.34 35.89
N ARG A 283 12.50 4.24 34.92
CA ARG A 283 11.48 4.81 34.02
C ARG A 283 11.74 4.60 32.53
N GLY A 284 12.58 3.62 32.18
CA GLY A 284 12.56 3.04 30.82
C GLY A 284 11.19 2.42 30.54
N LEU A 285 10.72 2.46 29.30
CA LEU A 285 9.36 2.08 28.93
C LEU A 285 9.25 0.57 28.68
N PHE A 286 10.24 -0.01 27.99
CA PHE A 286 10.29 -1.44 27.66
C PHE A 286 11.07 -2.25 28.71
N HIS A 287 10.97 -3.59 28.67
CA HIS A 287 11.86 -4.45 29.46
C HIS A 287 13.30 -4.32 28.98
N SER A 288 13.51 -4.17 27.67
CA SER A 288 14.82 -3.97 27.06
C SER A 288 15.53 -2.71 27.56
N ASP A 289 14.79 -1.62 27.84
CA ASP A 289 15.34 -0.43 28.51
C ASP A 289 15.77 -0.73 29.95
N ALA A 290 14.92 -1.43 30.72
CA ALA A 290 15.21 -1.77 32.12
C ALA A 290 16.38 -2.77 32.25
N ALA A 291 16.54 -3.65 31.26
CA ALA A 291 17.63 -4.62 31.17
C ALA A 291 19.02 -3.95 31.16
N LEU A 292 19.15 -2.72 30.63
CA LEU A 292 20.40 -1.93 30.65
C LEU A 292 20.90 -1.56 32.06
N LEU A 293 20.08 -1.76 33.11
CA LEU A 293 20.52 -1.61 34.51
C LEU A 293 21.03 -2.92 35.14
N THR A 294 20.82 -4.07 34.51
CA THR A 294 21.15 -5.37 35.11
C THR A 294 22.65 -5.68 35.04
N ASP A 295 23.27 -5.46 33.88
CA ASP A 295 24.71 -5.56 33.68
C ASP A 295 25.45 -4.35 34.29
N PRO A 296 26.69 -4.51 34.80
CA PRO A 296 27.46 -3.41 35.38
C PRO A 296 28.01 -2.39 34.35
N VAL A 297 28.35 -2.81 33.13
CA VAL A 297 29.01 -1.95 32.13
C VAL A 297 28.01 -0.95 31.52
N THR A 298 26.88 -1.46 31.06
CA THR A 298 25.78 -0.68 30.49
C THR A 298 25.13 0.20 31.54
N ARG A 299 24.92 -0.29 32.77
CA ARG A 299 24.47 0.50 33.92
C ARG A 299 25.40 1.68 34.23
N ALA A 300 26.72 1.48 34.20
CA ALA A 300 27.68 2.57 34.40
C ALA A 300 27.57 3.63 33.30
N TYR A 301 27.36 3.22 32.04
CA TYR A 301 27.11 4.15 30.93
C TYR A 301 25.78 4.91 31.10
N VAL A 302 24.68 4.21 31.39
CA VAL A 302 23.36 4.81 31.68
C VAL A 302 23.45 5.83 32.82
N GLN A 303 24.10 5.48 33.93
CA GLN A 303 24.29 6.39 35.08
C GLN A 303 25.14 7.62 34.73
N ARG A 304 26.19 7.44 33.91
CA ARG A 304 27.02 8.55 33.41
C ARG A 304 26.19 9.52 32.56
N GLN A 305 25.49 9.03 31.55
CA GLN A 305 24.68 9.88 30.66
C GLN A 305 23.49 10.52 31.39
N ALA A 306 22.88 9.83 32.36
CA ALA A 306 21.78 10.34 33.19
C ALA A 306 22.10 11.64 33.97
N THR A 307 23.38 11.96 34.18
CA THR A 307 23.80 13.25 34.78
C THR A 307 23.50 14.46 33.90
N GLY A 308 23.35 14.27 32.58
CA GLY A 308 23.27 15.33 31.58
C GLY A 308 24.60 16.00 31.24
N LEU A 309 25.69 15.72 31.96
CA LEU A 309 27.01 16.34 31.76
C LEU A 309 27.79 15.77 30.57
N PHE A 310 27.38 14.59 30.07
CA PHE A 310 28.10 13.83 29.05
C PHE A 310 27.36 13.71 27.72
N ALA A 311 26.35 14.53 27.45
CA ALA A 311 25.55 14.47 26.21
C ALA A 311 26.41 14.50 24.91
N ALA A 312 27.53 15.24 24.89
CA ALA A 312 28.47 15.24 23.77
C ALA A 312 29.24 13.92 23.59
N GLU A 313 29.45 13.16 24.68
CA GLU A 313 30.02 11.81 24.64
C GLU A 313 29.01 10.83 24.04
N PHE A 314 27.75 10.88 24.48
CA PHE A 314 26.66 10.11 23.89
C PHE A 314 26.47 10.44 22.40
N PHE A 315 26.48 11.71 22.01
CA PHE A 315 26.30 12.13 20.63
C PHE A 315 27.42 11.62 19.69
N ARG A 316 28.68 11.67 20.13
CA ARG A 316 29.79 11.05 19.39
C ARG A 316 29.64 9.52 19.34
N ASP A 317 29.40 8.89 20.48
CA ASP A 317 29.29 7.44 20.56
C ASP A 317 28.14 6.91 19.69
N PHE A 318 27.00 7.61 19.65
CA PHE A 318 25.87 7.29 18.79
C PHE A 318 26.19 7.48 17.31
N ALA A 319 26.91 8.54 16.93
CA ALA A 319 27.43 8.70 15.57
C ALA A 319 28.33 7.51 15.17
N ASP A 320 29.26 7.10 16.03
CA ASP A 320 30.16 5.96 15.79
C ASP A 320 29.38 4.63 15.65
N SER A 321 28.38 4.39 16.51
CA SER A 321 27.54 3.18 16.45
C SER A 321 26.58 3.17 15.25
N MET A 322 26.03 4.32 14.83
CA MET A 322 25.21 4.44 13.62
C MET A 322 26.04 4.21 12.36
N VAL A 323 27.29 4.69 12.30
CA VAL A 323 28.20 4.39 11.19
C VAL A 323 28.42 2.88 11.08
N LYS A 324 28.77 2.19 12.17
CA LYS A 324 28.88 0.71 12.17
C LYS A 324 27.59 0.05 11.70
N MET A 325 26.45 0.41 12.29
CA MET A 325 25.15 -0.18 11.98
C MET A 325 24.82 -0.05 10.48
N SER A 326 25.09 1.12 9.88
CA SER A 326 24.85 1.37 8.46
C SER A 326 25.70 0.54 7.48
N THR A 327 26.65 -0.26 7.99
CA THR A 327 27.51 -1.17 7.21
C THR A 327 27.19 -2.66 7.41
N ILE A 328 26.15 -3.01 8.18
CA ILE A 328 25.71 -4.39 8.39
C ILE A 328 25.23 -4.98 7.06
N ASP A 329 25.86 -6.09 6.65
CA ASP A 329 25.45 -6.98 5.56
C ASP A 329 25.08 -6.27 4.24
N VAL A 330 25.75 -5.15 3.95
CA VAL A 330 25.45 -4.27 2.81
C VAL A 330 25.76 -4.90 1.45
N LEU A 331 24.81 -4.79 0.52
CA LEU A 331 25.01 -5.16 -0.88
C LEU A 331 25.72 -4.05 -1.64
N THR A 332 26.72 -4.39 -2.46
CA THR A 332 27.51 -3.45 -3.28
C THR A 332 27.68 -3.96 -4.71
N GLY A 333 28.19 -3.12 -5.62
CA GLY A 333 28.57 -3.52 -6.97
C GLY A 333 27.42 -4.14 -7.79
N ALA A 334 27.43 -5.47 -7.91
CA ALA A 334 26.43 -6.29 -8.62
C ALA A 334 25.61 -7.21 -7.70
N GLN A 335 25.80 -7.17 -6.38
CA GLN A 335 25.13 -8.06 -5.42
C GLN A 335 23.61 -7.74 -5.35
N GLY A 336 23.25 -6.46 -5.26
CA GLY A 336 21.88 -5.97 -5.38
C GLY A 336 21.64 -5.23 -6.70
N GLU A 337 20.67 -4.31 -6.71
CA GLU A 337 20.32 -3.47 -7.88
C GLU A 337 20.08 -1.99 -7.53
N ILE A 338 19.49 -1.23 -8.45
CA ILE A 338 18.88 0.07 -8.20
C ILE A 338 17.44 -0.01 -8.69
N ARG A 339 16.49 -0.11 -7.78
CA ARG A 339 15.06 -0.08 -8.10
C ARG A 339 14.67 1.37 -8.45
N LYS A 340 13.70 1.58 -9.36
CA LYS A 340 13.15 2.94 -9.62
C LYS A 340 12.08 3.31 -8.61
N LYS A 341 11.23 2.35 -8.26
CA LYS A 341 10.24 2.40 -7.19
C LYS A 341 10.69 1.44 -6.10
N CYS A 342 10.73 1.86 -4.84
CA CYS A 342 11.29 1.08 -3.74
C CYS A 342 10.43 -0.14 -3.32
N TYR A 343 9.41 -0.51 -4.09
CA TYR A 343 8.35 -1.44 -3.69
C TYR A 343 7.90 -2.45 -4.77
N LEU A 344 8.33 -2.36 -6.05
CA LEU A 344 7.71 -3.08 -7.18
C LEU A 344 8.66 -3.76 -8.19
N LEU A 345 8.09 -4.69 -8.98
CA LEU A 345 8.59 -5.20 -10.27
C LEU A 345 7.89 -4.46 -11.46
N ASP A 346 8.46 -4.53 -12.68
CA ASP A 346 8.18 -3.57 -13.76
C ASP A 346 7.26 -4.10 -14.89
N VAL A 347 6.47 -3.23 -15.52
CA VAL A 347 5.58 -3.55 -16.67
C VAL A 347 6.24 -3.02 -17.96
N GLY A 348 6.19 -3.79 -19.05
CA GLY A 348 6.97 -3.45 -20.25
C GLY A 348 8.48 -3.55 -20.03
N TYR A 349 8.91 -4.43 -19.11
CA TYR A 349 10.31 -4.71 -18.77
C TYR A 349 11.22 -4.91 -20.00
N TYR A 350 10.70 -5.56 -21.06
CA TYR A 350 11.43 -5.82 -22.29
C TYR A 350 11.43 -4.66 -23.30
N ASN A 351 10.72 -3.54 -23.06
CA ASN A 351 10.57 -2.43 -24.03
C ASN A 351 11.89 -1.73 -24.43
N LYS A 352 13.00 -2.03 -23.73
CA LYS A 352 14.36 -1.59 -24.12
C LYS A 352 15.30 -2.73 -24.53
N THR A 353 15.12 -3.93 -24.01
CA THR A 353 16.03 -5.07 -24.17
C THR A 353 15.55 -6.08 -25.22
N CYS A 354 14.24 -6.23 -25.39
CA CYS A 354 13.60 -6.95 -26.48
C CYS A 354 12.25 -6.29 -26.83
N PRO A 355 12.23 -5.14 -27.54
CA PRO A 355 10.99 -4.39 -27.78
C PRO A 355 9.91 -5.17 -28.57
N ALA A 356 10.32 -6.19 -29.33
CA ALA A 356 9.41 -7.07 -30.07
C ALA A 356 8.82 -8.21 -29.22
N ALA A 357 9.20 -8.36 -27.94
CA ALA A 357 8.91 -9.56 -27.15
C ALA A 357 7.42 -9.90 -27.09
N GLU A 358 6.59 -8.96 -26.61
CA GLU A 358 5.15 -9.18 -26.46
C GLU A 358 4.45 -9.40 -27.80
N GLN A 359 4.90 -8.72 -28.87
CA GLN A 359 4.33 -8.91 -30.21
C GLN A 359 4.66 -10.29 -30.79
N ILE A 360 5.87 -10.80 -30.55
CA ILE A 360 6.28 -12.15 -30.96
C ILE A 360 5.45 -13.21 -30.22
N VAL A 361 5.28 -13.06 -28.90
CA VAL A 361 4.41 -13.94 -28.10
C VAL A 361 2.97 -13.88 -28.60
N ARG A 362 2.41 -12.68 -28.82
CA ARG A 362 1.04 -12.49 -29.30
C ARG A 362 0.82 -13.11 -30.67
N ASN A 363 1.76 -12.93 -31.61
CA ASN A 363 1.65 -13.45 -32.98
C ASN A 363 1.58 -14.98 -33.01
N GLU A 364 2.56 -15.66 -32.42
CA GLU A 364 2.61 -17.13 -32.37
C GLU A 364 1.42 -17.71 -31.59
N THR A 365 0.98 -17.05 -30.51
CA THR A 365 -0.23 -17.43 -29.75
C THR A 365 -1.51 -17.26 -30.59
N THR A 366 -1.61 -16.18 -31.36
CA THR A 366 -2.71 -15.94 -32.31
C THR A 366 -2.74 -17.00 -33.39
N THR A 367 -1.60 -17.36 -33.99
CA THR A 367 -1.50 -18.43 -34.99
C THR A 367 -1.89 -19.79 -34.39
N ALA A 368 -1.43 -20.12 -33.18
CA ALA A 368 -1.77 -21.38 -32.52
C ALA A 368 -3.28 -21.51 -32.25
N ILE A 369 -3.89 -20.49 -31.66
CA ILE A 369 -5.32 -20.50 -31.31
C ILE A 369 -6.21 -20.40 -32.56
N SER A 370 -5.79 -19.69 -33.61
CA SER A 370 -6.51 -19.68 -34.90
C SER A 370 -6.55 -21.06 -35.57
N ASN A 371 -5.50 -21.87 -35.40
CA ASN A 371 -5.45 -23.25 -35.90
C ASN A 371 -6.15 -24.27 -34.99
N SER A 372 -6.27 -23.98 -33.69
CA SER A 372 -6.88 -24.87 -32.69
C SER A 372 -7.39 -24.05 -31.49
N PRO A 373 -8.66 -23.58 -31.51
CA PRO A 373 -9.18 -22.66 -30.50
C PRO A 373 -9.16 -23.22 -29.07
N ASP A 374 -9.20 -24.54 -28.92
CA ASP A 374 -9.09 -25.23 -27.63
C ASP A 374 -7.68 -25.17 -27.01
N LEU A 375 -6.67 -24.65 -27.72
CA LEU A 375 -5.38 -24.27 -27.13
C LEU A 375 -5.49 -23.04 -26.23
N ALA A 376 -6.52 -22.20 -26.35
CA ALA A 376 -6.72 -21.07 -25.44
C ALA A 376 -6.85 -21.54 -23.97
N ALA A 377 -7.69 -22.55 -23.75
CA ALA A 377 -7.83 -23.24 -22.47
C ALA A 377 -6.50 -23.86 -21.99
N ALA A 378 -5.73 -24.44 -22.92
CA ALA A 378 -4.50 -25.15 -22.59
C ALA A 378 -3.37 -24.22 -22.14
N LEU A 379 -3.20 -23.07 -22.81
CA LEU A 379 -2.16 -22.09 -22.49
C LEU A 379 -2.46 -21.35 -21.19
N LEU A 380 -3.73 -20.99 -20.95
CA LEU A 380 -4.18 -20.49 -19.65
C LEU A 380 -3.91 -21.51 -18.53
N ARG A 381 -4.28 -22.78 -18.75
CA ARG A 381 -4.04 -23.86 -17.80
C ARG A 381 -2.55 -24.10 -17.55
N LEU A 382 -1.70 -24.00 -18.58
CA LEU A 382 -0.25 -24.19 -18.46
C LEU A 382 0.39 -23.16 -17.52
N HIS A 383 -0.02 -21.89 -17.60
CA HIS A 383 0.44 -20.86 -16.67
C HIS A 383 -0.11 -21.04 -15.25
N TYR A 384 -1.37 -21.44 -15.10
CA TYR A 384 -1.95 -21.79 -13.78
C TYR A 384 -1.17 -22.94 -13.12
N HIS A 385 -0.88 -24.02 -13.87
CA HIS A 385 -0.18 -25.20 -13.37
C HIS A 385 1.29 -24.94 -13.04
N ASP A 386 1.91 -23.95 -13.67
CA ASP A 386 3.22 -23.44 -13.28
C ASP A 386 3.12 -22.77 -11.89
N CYS A 387 2.34 -21.68 -11.81
CA CYS A 387 2.17 -20.86 -10.61
C CYS A 387 1.75 -21.66 -9.37
N PHE A 388 0.79 -22.58 -9.49
CA PHE A 388 0.28 -23.33 -8.34
C PHE A 388 1.21 -24.46 -7.84
N VAL A 389 2.23 -24.87 -8.60
CA VAL A 389 3.20 -25.89 -8.15
C VAL A 389 4.34 -25.20 -7.38
N GLN A 390 5.52 -24.98 -7.97
CA GLN A 390 6.65 -24.33 -7.28
C GLN A 390 6.59 -22.79 -7.36
N GLY A 391 6.00 -22.24 -8.41
CA GLY A 391 5.87 -20.79 -8.63
C GLY A 391 5.71 -20.44 -10.10
N CYS A 392 5.43 -19.18 -10.41
CA CYS A 392 5.38 -18.69 -11.79
C CYS A 392 6.82 -18.48 -12.34
N ASP A 393 7.63 -19.54 -12.42
CA ASP A 393 9.03 -19.50 -12.86
C ASP A 393 9.30 -20.40 -14.09
N ALA A 394 8.26 -20.96 -14.70
CA ALA A 394 8.36 -21.94 -15.77
C ALA A 394 9.13 -23.23 -15.40
N SER A 395 9.11 -23.66 -14.13
CA SER A 395 9.51 -25.01 -13.69
C SER A 395 8.75 -26.09 -14.44
N VAL A 396 7.46 -25.85 -14.76
CA VAL A 396 6.59 -26.81 -15.43
C VAL A 396 7.09 -27.21 -16.83
N LEU A 397 7.95 -26.40 -17.45
CA LEU A 397 8.45 -26.63 -18.80
C LEU A 397 9.64 -27.60 -18.88
N LEU A 398 10.36 -27.86 -17.77
CA LEU A 398 11.59 -28.65 -17.78
C LEU A 398 11.35 -30.12 -18.13
N ASP A 399 12.28 -30.72 -18.86
CA ASP A 399 12.30 -32.15 -19.15
C ASP A 399 12.70 -32.98 -17.92
N SER A 400 12.09 -34.17 -17.79
CA SER A 400 12.58 -35.20 -16.87
C SER A 400 14.02 -35.59 -17.20
N THR A 401 14.81 -35.84 -16.16
CA THR A 401 16.19 -36.33 -16.25
C THR A 401 16.26 -37.76 -15.71
N PRO A 402 17.31 -38.54 -16.02
CA PRO A 402 17.46 -39.93 -15.53
C PRO A 402 17.44 -40.09 -14.00
N THR A 403 17.55 -39.00 -13.23
CA THR A 403 17.54 -38.98 -11.76
C THR A 403 16.38 -38.19 -11.15
N ASN A 404 15.52 -37.56 -11.95
CA ASN A 404 14.41 -36.72 -11.46
C ASN A 404 13.31 -36.57 -12.51
N THR A 405 12.10 -37.04 -12.18
CA THR A 405 10.86 -36.79 -12.94
C THR A 405 10.40 -35.35 -12.76
N ALA A 406 10.24 -34.61 -13.85
CA ALA A 406 9.80 -33.21 -13.86
C ALA A 406 8.28 -33.07 -13.67
N GLU A 407 7.82 -31.87 -13.35
CA GLU A 407 6.41 -31.57 -13.05
C GLU A 407 5.47 -31.91 -14.19
N LYS A 408 5.82 -31.59 -15.43
CA LYS A 408 5.00 -31.91 -16.62
C LYS A 408 4.69 -33.41 -16.78
N ASP A 409 5.58 -34.27 -16.31
CA ASP A 409 5.48 -35.73 -16.44
C ASP A 409 4.76 -36.39 -15.23
N SER A 410 4.25 -35.57 -14.30
CA SER A 410 3.39 -36.01 -13.19
C SER A 410 1.93 -36.24 -13.62
N MET A 411 1.20 -37.10 -12.90
CA MET A 411 -0.20 -37.43 -13.22
C MET A 411 -1.14 -36.19 -13.31
N PRO A 412 -1.11 -35.19 -12.40
CA PRO A 412 -1.92 -33.98 -12.54
C PRO A 412 -1.63 -33.16 -13.81
N ASN A 413 -0.40 -33.26 -14.33
CA ASN A 413 0.11 -32.45 -15.43
C ASN A 413 0.18 -33.21 -16.77
N GLY A 414 0.01 -34.54 -16.81
CA GLY A 414 0.09 -35.35 -18.03
C GLY A 414 -0.97 -35.06 -19.10
N SER A 415 -1.88 -34.11 -18.85
CA SER A 415 -2.85 -33.56 -19.80
C SER A 415 -2.60 -32.08 -20.16
N LEU A 416 -1.45 -31.52 -19.76
CA LEU A 416 -0.97 -30.22 -20.24
C LEU A 416 -0.50 -30.32 -21.70
N ARG A 417 -0.66 -29.23 -22.45
CA ARG A 417 -0.29 -29.14 -23.87
C ARG A 417 -0.03 -27.68 -24.24
N GLY A 418 0.58 -27.44 -25.39
CA GLY A 418 1.04 -26.11 -25.82
C GLY A 418 2.54 -25.85 -25.56
N PHE A 419 3.26 -26.83 -24.99
CA PHE A 419 4.73 -26.80 -24.85
C PHE A 419 5.44 -26.54 -26.19
N ASP A 420 4.88 -27.03 -27.30
CA ASP A 420 5.35 -26.79 -28.66
C ASP A 420 5.18 -25.31 -29.09
N VAL A 421 4.11 -24.66 -28.65
CA VAL A 421 3.84 -23.24 -28.90
C VAL A 421 4.83 -22.40 -28.12
N VAL A 422 5.04 -22.71 -26.83
CA VAL A 422 6.04 -22.05 -25.98
C VAL A 422 7.45 -22.20 -26.56
N ALA A 423 7.79 -23.38 -27.10
CA ALA A 423 9.06 -23.62 -27.77
C ALA A 423 9.21 -22.80 -29.07
N ARG A 424 8.15 -22.68 -29.90
CA ARG A 424 8.18 -21.79 -31.08
C ARG A 424 8.35 -20.34 -30.70
N VAL A 425 7.55 -19.84 -29.75
CA VAL A 425 7.66 -18.48 -29.21
C VAL A 425 9.09 -18.20 -28.76
N LYS A 426 9.67 -19.10 -27.95
CA LYS A 426 11.05 -18.98 -27.49
C LYS A 426 12.07 -18.96 -28.64
N ASP A 427 11.88 -19.80 -29.66
CA ASP A 427 12.77 -19.83 -30.83
C ASP A 427 12.67 -18.59 -31.71
N GLN A 428 11.55 -17.87 -31.74
CA GLN A 428 11.48 -16.54 -32.37
C GLN A 428 12.14 -15.47 -31.49
N LEU A 429 11.92 -15.52 -30.16
CA LEU A 429 12.52 -14.58 -29.21
C LEU A 429 14.06 -14.71 -29.17
N GLU A 430 14.61 -15.91 -29.19
CA GLU A 430 16.07 -16.11 -29.25
C GLU A 430 16.70 -15.66 -30.59
N LYS A 431 15.93 -15.52 -31.68
CA LYS A 431 16.39 -14.88 -32.92
C LYS A 431 16.34 -13.36 -32.84
N ALA A 432 15.34 -12.81 -32.17
CA ALA A 432 15.12 -11.36 -32.06
C ALA A 432 15.97 -10.70 -30.95
N CYS A 433 16.18 -11.41 -29.84
CA CYS A 433 16.84 -10.93 -28.62
C CYS A 433 17.44 -12.09 -27.80
N PRO A 434 18.57 -12.68 -28.27
CA PRO A 434 19.20 -13.85 -27.65
C PRO A 434 19.37 -13.71 -26.13
N GLY A 435 19.02 -14.75 -25.36
CA GLY A 435 19.21 -14.83 -23.92
C GLY A 435 18.49 -13.74 -23.09
N THR A 436 17.51 -13.03 -23.66
CA THR A 436 16.90 -11.85 -23.01
C THR A 436 15.61 -12.18 -22.26
N VAL A 437 14.67 -12.88 -22.90
CA VAL A 437 13.31 -13.12 -22.37
C VAL A 437 13.21 -14.48 -21.67
N SER A 438 12.68 -14.53 -20.45
CA SER A 438 12.47 -15.79 -19.71
C SER A 438 11.27 -16.58 -20.25
N CYS A 439 11.27 -17.89 -20.02
CA CYS A 439 10.12 -18.73 -20.32
C CYS A 439 8.96 -18.51 -19.33
N ALA A 440 9.28 -18.10 -18.10
CA ALA A 440 8.30 -17.66 -17.11
C ALA A 440 7.44 -16.48 -17.61
N ASP A 441 8.08 -15.46 -18.21
CA ASP A 441 7.37 -14.33 -18.81
C ASP A 441 6.60 -14.72 -20.09
N ILE A 442 7.12 -15.68 -20.87
CA ILE A 442 6.37 -16.25 -22.01
C ILE A 442 5.05 -16.86 -21.53
N LEU A 443 5.04 -17.68 -20.47
CA LEU A 443 3.81 -18.28 -19.95
C LEU A 443 2.79 -17.22 -19.50
N ALA A 444 3.23 -16.20 -18.76
CA ALA A 444 2.35 -15.13 -18.28
C ALA A 444 1.72 -14.32 -19.45
N LEU A 445 2.51 -13.99 -20.48
CA LEU A 445 2.03 -13.30 -21.68
C LEU A 445 1.10 -14.18 -22.52
N MET A 446 1.44 -15.46 -22.71
CA MET A 446 0.60 -16.42 -23.46
C MET A 446 -0.75 -16.67 -22.78
N ALA A 447 -0.82 -16.66 -21.45
CA ALA A 447 -2.08 -16.81 -20.72
C ALA A 447 -3.00 -15.60 -20.89
N ARG A 448 -2.46 -14.37 -20.80
CA ARG A 448 -3.19 -13.14 -21.15
C ARG A 448 -3.71 -13.20 -22.58
N ASP A 449 -2.83 -13.53 -23.50
CA ASP A 449 -3.14 -13.49 -24.93
C ASP A 449 -4.14 -14.60 -25.32
N ALA A 450 -4.07 -15.77 -24.68
CA ALA A 450 -5.04 -16.84 -24.86
C ALA A 450 -6.46 -16.44 -24.43
N VAL A 451 -6.62 -15.83 -23.25
CA VAL A 451 -7.94 -15.36 -22.78
C VAL A 451 -8.47 -14.22 -23.66
N SER A 452 -7.61 -13.27 -24.02
CA SER A 452 -7.94 -12.16 -24.92
C SER A 452 -8.35 -12.64 -26.33
N LEU A 453 -7.73 -13.69 -26.86
CA LEU A 453 -8.10 -14.29 -28.15
C LEU A 453 -9.40 -15.10 -28.07
N ALA A 454 -9.72 -15.66 -26.89
CA ALA A 454 -11.00 -16.28 -26.59
C ALA A 454 -12.12 -15.27 -26.24
N GLN A 455 -11.98 -13.98 -26.62
CA GLN A 455 -12.94 -12.89 -26.36
C GLN A 455 -13.07 -12.46 -24.87
N GLY A 456 -12.21 -12.97 -23.99
CA GLY A 456 -12.14 -12.59 -22.58
C GLY A 456 -11.31 -11.32 -22.32
N PRO A 457 -11.04 -11.00 -21.04
CA PRO A 457 -10.22 -9.84 -20.68
C PRO A 457 -8.77 -9.94 -21.19
N SER A 458 -8.16 -8.77 -21.36
CA SER A 458 -6.71 -8.60 -21.39
C SER A 458 -6.29 -7.77 -20.17
N TRP A 459 -5.08 -7.98 -19.65
CA TRP A 459 -4.58 -7.33 -18.45
C TRP A 459 -3.09 -6.98 -18.56
N PRO A 460 -2.60 -5.95 -17.84
CA PRO A 460 -1.16 -5.68 -17.74
C PRO A 460 -0.44 -6.87 -17.09
N VAL A 461 0.63 -7.34 -17.73
CA VAL A 461 1.52 -8.36 -17.17
C VAL A 461 2.77 -7.65 -16.68
N ALA A 462 3.05 -7.72 -15.38
CA ALA A 462 4.37 -7.39 -14.84
C ALA A 462 5.37 -8.45 -15.32
N LEU A 463 6.58 -8.05 -15.69
CA LEU A 463 7.57 -8.86 -16.41
C LEU A 463 8.96 -8.74 -15.75
N GLY A 464 9.91 -9.55 -16.21
CA GLY A 464 11.25 -9.66 -15.62
C GLY A 464 11.43 -10.88 -14.72
N ARG A 465 10.53 -11.87 -14.82
CA ARG A 465 10.68 -13.17 -14.15
C ARG A 465 11.95 -13.86 -14.64
N ARG A 466 12.54 -14.69 -13.78
CA ARG A 466 13.60 -15.64 -14.14
C ARG A 466 13.06 -17.06 -14.22
N ASP A 467 13.78 -17.88 -14.98
CA ASP A 467 13.48 -19.29 -15.17
C ASP A 467 13.90 -20.13 -13.96
N GLY A 468 13.00 -21.01 -13.51
CA GLY A 468 13.24 -22.04 -12.53
C GLY A 468 14.35 -23.00 -12.93
N ARG A 469 15.20 -23.35 -11.95
CA ARG A 469 16.33 -24.28 -12.13
C ARG A 469 16.00 -25.71 -11.67
N THR A 470 14.81 -25.93 -11.14
CA THR A 470 14.28 -27.18 -10.60
C THR A 470 12.88 -27.42 -11.13
N SER A 471 12.47 -28.68 -11.14
CA SER A 471 11.12 -29.12 -11.43
C SER A 471 10.97 -30.52 -10.87
N SER A 472 9.93 -30.81 -10.09
CA SER A 472 9.73 -32.15 -9.51
C SER A 472 8.27 -32.57 -9.48
N ALA A 473 8.00 -33.75 -10.03
CA ALA A 473 6.68 -34.39 -9.99
C ALA A 473 6.10 -34.57 -8.58
N ALA A 474 6.95 -34.56 -7.54
CA ALA A 474 6.52 -34.62 -6.14
C ALA A 474 5.80 -33.34 -5.66
N SER A 475 6.14 -32.16 -6.21
CA SER A 475 5.50 -30.89 -5.85
C SER A 475 4.08 -30.75 -6.41
N CYS A 476 3.69 -31.55 -7.41
CA CYS A 476 2.37 -31.49 -8.03
C CYS A 476 1.21 -31.91 -7.11
N GLY A 477 1.49 -32.34 -5.87
CA GLY A 477 0.49 -32.49 -4.81
C GLY A 477 -0.08 -31.16 -4.27
N GLU A 478 0.54 -30.03 -4.61
CA GLU A 478 0.06 -28.68 -4.22
C GLU A 478 -1.06 -28.13 -5.12
N LEU A 479 -1.37 -28.81 -6.23
CA LEU A 479 -2.44 -28.41 -7.14
C LEU A 479 -3.83 -28.66 -6.52
N PRO A 480 -4.77 -27.67 -6.55
CA PRO A 480 -6.13 -27.86 -6.05
C PRO A 480 -6.84 -29.06 -6.71
N PRO A 481 -7.35 -30.03 -5.92
CA PRO A 481 -7.83 -31.29 -6.49
C PRO A 481 -9.22 -31.16 -7.14
N LEU A 482 -9.38 -31.76 -8.33
CA LEU A 482 -10.61 -31.77 -9.13
C LEU A 482 -11.85 -32.31 -8.36
N HIS A 483 -11.60 -33.18 -7.37
CA HIS A 483 -12.62 -33.83 -6.55
C HIS A 483 -12.77 -33.21 -5.14
N GLY A 484 -12.04 -32.13 -4.84
CA GLY A 484 -12.02 -31.50 -3.52
C GLY A 484 -13.33 -30.83 -3.13
N ASP A 485 -13.59 -30.76 -1.82
CA ASP A 485 -14.65 -29.92 -1.26
C ASP A 485 -14.19 -28.46 -1.10
N ILE A 486 -15.16 -27.57 -0.86
CA ILE A 486 -14.95 -26.12 -0.86
C ILE A 486 -13.98 -25.64 0.23
N ASN A 487 -13.84 -26.36 1.35
CA ASN A 487 -12.89 -26.00 2.40
C ASN A 487 -11.45 -26.30 1.96
N LEU A 488 -11.25 -27.43 1.29
CA LEU A 488 -9.94 -27.81 0.72
C LEU A 488 -9.52 -26.87 -0.41
N LEU A 489 -10.46 -26.44 -1.26
CA LEU A 489 -10.20 -25.43 -2.29
C LEU A 489 -9.85 -24.05 -1.68
N VAL A 490 -10.59 -23.59 -0.67
CA VAL A 490 -10.28 -22.35 0.06
C VAL A 490 -8.90 -22.43 0.72
N GLN A 491 -8.53 -23.55 1.33
CA GLN A 491 -7.20 -23.76 1.92
C GLN A 491 -6.09 -23.73 0.86
N ALA A 492 -6.27 -24.39 -0.29
CA ALA A 492 -5.27 -24.44 -1.35
C ALA A 492 -5.04 -23.07 -2.02
N PHE A 493 -6.08 -22.24 -2.17
CA PHE A 493 -5.94 -20.87 -2.65
C PHE A 493 -5.30 -19.94 -1.60
N ALA A 494 -5.73 -20.03 -0.34
CA ALA A 494 -5.13 -19.26 0.76
C ALA A 494 -3.63 -19.58 0.95
N ALA A 495 -3.22 -20.84 0.75
CA ALA A 495 -1.82 -21.27 0.79
C ALA A 495 -0.93 -20.64 -0.31
N LYS A 496 -1.54 -20.06 -1.35
CA LYS A 496 -0.85 -19.30 -2.42
C LYS A 496 -1.16 -17.79 -2.36
N GLY A 497 -1.69 -17.31 -1.23
CA GLY A 497 -1.99 -15.89 -0.98
C GLY A 497 -3.23 -15.35 -1.70
N LEU A 498 -4.12 -16.23 -2.17
CA LEU A 498 -5.35 -15.87 -2.87
C LEU A 498 -6.57 -15.98 -1.95
N ASP A 499 -7.49 -15.03 -2.06
CA ASP A 499 -8.67 -14.95 -1.21
C ASP A 499 -9.88 -15.76 -1.76
N VAL A 500 -11.00 -15.77 -1.02
CA VAL A 500 -12.17 -16.59 -1.39
C VAL A 500 -12.98 -16.00 -2.56
N LYS A 501 -12.78 -14.71 -2.90
CA LYS A 501 -13.24 -14.14 -4.16
C LYS A 501 -12.33 -14.63 -5.29
N ASP A 502 -11.01 -14.58 -5.13
CA ASP A 502 -10.06 -15.07 -6.14
C ASP A 502 -10.32 -16.54 -6.52
N LEU A 503 -10.68 -17.40 -5.55
CA LEU A 503 -11.12 -18.77 -5.82
C LEU A 503 -12.34 -18.80 -6.77
N ALA A 504 -13.43 -18.13 -6.41
CA ALA A 504 -14.66 -18.13 -7.21
C ALA A 504 -14.46 -17.50 -8.60
N VAL A 505 -13.56 -16.51 -8.70
CA VAL A 505 -13.20 -15.83 -9.93
C VAL A 505 -12.33 -16.71 -10.83
N LEU A 506 -11.25 -17.29 -10.31
CA LEU A 506 -10.30 -18.08 -11.11
C LEU A 506 -10.86 -19.44 -11.52
N SER A 507 -11.79 -20.04 -10.74
CA SER A 507 -12.60 -21.17 -11.22
C SER A 507 -13.44 -20.81 -12.47
N GLY A 508 -13.73 -19.53 -12.70
CA GLY A 508 -14.35 -19.03 -13.93
C GLY A 508 -13.55 -19.32 -15.19
N ALA A 509 -12.25 -19.63 -15.10
CA ALA A 509 -11.43 -20.11 -16.22
C ALA A 509 -12.01 -21.38 -16.90
N HIS A 510 -12.81 -22.17 -16.18
CA HIS A 510 -13.54 -23.33 -16.71
C HIS A 510 -14.66 -22.97 -17.71
N THR A 511 -14.89 -21.69 -18.01
CA THR A 511 -15.59 -21.29 -19.23
C THR A 511 -14.88 -21.78 -20.51
N LEU A 512 -13.55 -21.98 -20.46
CA LEU A 512 -12.77 -22.56 -21.55
C LEU A 512 -12.47 -24.04 -21.34
N GLY A 513 -12.57 -24.81 -22.42
CA GLY A 513 -12.01 -26.14 -22.53
C GLY A 513 -12.94 -27.31 -22.16
N LYS A 514 -12.30 -28.48 -21.99
CA LYS A 514 -12.94 -29.79 -21.93
C LYS A 514 -12.24 -30.66 -20.89
N ALA A 515 -13.01 -31.50 -20.19
CA ALA A 515 -12.50 -32.53 -19.28
C ALA A 515 -12.82 -33.92 -19.82
N HIS A 516 -11.94 -34.90 -19.58
CA HIS A 516 -12.18 -36.30 -19.92
C HIS A 516 -13.12 -36.95 -18.89
N CYS A 517 -13.84 -38.01 -19.28
CA CYS A 517 -14.76 -38.75 -18.40
C CYS A 517 -14.14 -39.20 -17.07
N THR A 518 -12.83 -39.46 -17.02
CA THR A 518 -12.09 -39.81 -15.80
C THR A 518 -12.02 -38.69 -14.76
N SER A 519 -12.19 -37.42 -15.14
CA SER A 519 -12.14 -36.27 -14.24
C SER A 519 -13.45 -35.97 -13.50
N TYR A 520 -14.54 -36.66 -13.84
CA TYR A 520 -15.88 -36.46 -13.23
C TYR A 520 -16.73 -37.74 -13.12
N SER A 521 -16.15 -38.92 -13.38
CA SER A 521 -16.84 -40.22 -13.31
C SER A 521 -17.37 -40.54 -11.91
N ASP A 522 -16.67 -40.07 -10.88
CA ASP A 522 -17.01 -40.12 -9.45
C ASP A 522 -18.32 -39.40 -9.07
N ARG A 523 -18.90 -38.66 -10.01
CA ARG A 523 -20.21 -37.99 -9.87
C ARG A 523 -21.33 -38.74 -10.59
N LEU A 524 -20.99 -39.47 -11.66
CA LEU A 524 -21.95 -40.16 -12.52
C LEU A 524 -22.28 -41.57 -12.04
N TYR A 525 -21.30 -42.28 -11.50
CA TYR A 525 -21.36 -43.69 -11.14
C TYR A 525 -21.15 -43.90 -9.64
N ALA A 526 -21.82 -44.91 -9.08
CA ALA A 526 -21.64 -45.29 -7.68
C ALA A 526 -20.30 -46.01 -7.49
N SER A 527 -19.48 -45.56 -6.55
CA SER A 527 -18.28 -46.30 -6.11
C SER A 527 -18.68 -47.64 -5.50
N ALA A 528 -17.91 -48.70 -5.75
CA ALA A 528 -18.14 -50.04 -5.21
C ALA A 528 -17.85 -50.14 -3.70
N GLY A 529 -18.67 -49.49 -2.87
CA GLY A 529 -18.45 -49.37 -1.43
C GLY A 529 -19.38 -48.38 -0.69
N CYS A 530 -20.64 -48.25 -1.11
CA CYS A 530 -21.67 -47.38 -0.51
C CYS A 530 -21.52 -45.85 -0.74
N ALA A 531 -21.60 -45.43 -2.01
CA ALA A 531 -21.99 -44.06 -2.37
C ALA A 531 -23.07 -44.09 -3.46
N THR A 532 -24.13 -43.30 -3.32
CA THR A 532 -25.06 -43.02 -4.42
C THR A 532 -24.40 -42.08 -5.44
N PRO A 533 -24.82 -42.08 -6.72
CA PRO A 533 -24.43 -41.03 -7.68
C PRO A 533 -24.72 -39.63 -7.11
N ASP A 534 -23.94 -38.63 -7.53
CA ASP A 534 -23.92 -37.31 -6.91
C ASP A 534 -25.32 -36.65 -6.91
N PRO A 535 -25.99 -36.52 -5.74
CA PRO A 535 -27.35 -35.96 -5.67
C PRO A 535 -27.38 -34.45 -5.88
N THR A 536 -26.21 -33.79 -5.97
CA THR A 536 -26.08 -32.36 -6.22
C THR A 536 -26.07 -32.00 -7.70
N LEU A 537 -26.03 -32.98 -8.61
CA LEU A 537 -25.96 -32.84 -10.07
C LEU A 537 -27.37 -32.95 -10.72
N ASP A 538 -27.69 -32.09 -11.69
CA ASP A 538 -28.95 -32.19 -12.46
C ASP A 538 -29.06 -33.55 -13.14
N ALA A 539 -30.05 -34.36 -12.71
CA ALA A 539 -30.24 -35.73 -13.19
C ALA A 539 -30.30 -35.80 -14.74
N ARG A 540 -31.01 -34.86 -15.39
CA ARG A 540 -31.10 -34.84 -16.86
C ARG A 540 -29.76 -34.57 -17.54
N TYR A 541 -28.85 -33.87 -16.87
CA TYR A 541 -27.48 -33.63 -17.35
C TYR A 541 -26.56 -34.81 -17.03
N ALA A 542 -26.68 -35.39 -15.83
CA ALA A 542 -26.00 -36.63 -15.46
C ALA A 542 -26.28 -37.75 -16.48
N ASP A 543 -27.52 -37.90 -16.95
CA ASP A 543 -27.88 -38.90 -17.96
C ASP A 543 -27.26 -38.60 -19.33
N ARG A 544 -27.17 -37.32 -19.75
CA ARG A 544 -26.44 -36.93 -20.97
C ARG A 544 -24.93 -37.20 -20.85
N LEU A 545 -24.35 -37.00 -19.67
CA LEU A 545 -22.95 -37.31 -19.40
C LEU A 545 -22.72 -38.84 -19.37
N ARG A 546 -23.63 -39.62 -18.78
CA ARG A 546 -23.58 -41.10 -18.81
C ARG A 546 -23.64 -41.67 -20.21
N MET A 547 -24.50 -41.12 -21.09
CA MET A 547 -24.55 -41.51 -22.51
C MET A 547 -23.28 -41.14 -23.29
N ARG A 548 -22.52 -40.12 -22.84
CA ARG A 548 -21.24 -39.71 -23.43
C ARG A 548 -20.03 -40.47 -22.87
N CYS A 549 -20.11 -40.90 -21.63
CA CYS A 549 -19.13 -41.74 -20.93
C CYS A 549 -19.57 -43.22 -20.90
N ALA A 550 -20.29 -43.66 -21.93
CA ALA A 550 -21.01 -44.94 -21.96
C ALA A 550 -20.11 -46.16 -22.21
N ASP A 551 -19.06 -46.33 -21.41
CA ASP A 551 -18.47 -47.65 -21.12
C ASP A 551 -17.76 -47.60 -19.75
N GLY A 552 -18.32 -48.30 -18.77
CA GLY A 552 -17.86 -48.30 -17.38
C GLY A 552 -16.63 -49.17 -17.10
N ASN A 553 -15.85 -49.51 -18.12
CA ASN A 553 -14.80 -50.53 -18.09
C ASN A 553 -13.41 -49.95 -18.46
N VAL A 554 -12.96 -48.95 -17.70
CA VAL A 554 -11.63 -48.33 -17.88
C VAL A 554 -10.55 -49.22 -17.25
N SER A 555 -10.36 -50.43 -17.81
CA SER A 555 -9.49 -51.47 -17.22
C SER A 555 -8.88 -52.47 -18.20
N THR A 556 -8.44 -52.00 -19.38
CA THR A 556 -7.37 -52.66 -20.19
C THR A 556 -6.49 -51.61 -20.86
N ALA A 557 -5.24 -51.98 -21.18
CA ALA A 557 -4.26 -51.08 -21.78
C ALA A 557 -4.16 -51.28 -23.30
N ALA A 558 -4.80 -50.40 -24.06
CA ALA A 558 -4.69 -50.28 -25.51
C ALA A 558 -4.90 -48.81 -25.93
N ALA A 559 -4.46 -48.43 -27.14
CA ALA A 559 -4.51 -47.06 -27.65
C ALA A 559 -4.51 -47.06 -29.20
N PRO A 560 -4.97 -45.99 -29.89
CA PRO A 560 -5.29 -44.66 -29.38
C PRO A 560 -6.64 -44.08 -29.88
N ALA A 561 -7.67 -44.11 -29.05
CA ALA A 561 -8.82 -43.20 -29.18
C ALA A 561 -8.75 -42.15 -28.06
N PRO A 562 -8.97 -40.84 -28.33
CA PRO A 562 -9.01 -39.84 -27.27
C PRO A 562 -10.20 -40.11 -26.35
N ALA A 563 -9.91 -40.45 -25.09
CA ALA A 563 -10.94 -40.82 -24.10
C ALA A 563 -12.06 -39.76 -24.06
N PRO A 564 -13.34 -40.17 -24.09
CA PRO A 564 -14.45 -39.25 -24.33
C PRO A 564 -14.43 -38.05 -23.38
N ALA A 565 -14.59 -36.87 -23.96
CA ALA A 565 -14.51 -35.60 -23.25
C ALA A 565 -15.82 -34.82 -23.34
N SER A 566 -16.10 -34.08 -22.26
CA SER A 566 -17.21 -33.14 -22.16
C SER A 566 -16.69 -31.71 -22.01
N GLU A 567 -17.46 -30.77 -22.51
CA GLU A 567 -17.21 -29.34 -22.34
C GLU A 567 -17.43 -28.95 -20.88
N LEU A 568 -16.48 -28.21 -20.32
CA LEU A 568 -16.62 -27.59 -18.99
C LEU A 568 -17.74 -26.54 -19.03
N ASP A 569 -17.88 -25.86 -20.18
CA ASP A 569 -18.93 -24.90 -20.49
C ASP A 569 -19.70 -25.31 -21.78
N PRO A 570 -20.79 -26.09 -21.66
CA PRO A 570 -21.47 -26.70 -22.80
C PRO A 570 -22.13 -25.70 -23.76
N GLY A 571 -21.55 -25.57 -24.97
CA GLY A 571 -21.99 -24.63 -26.01
C GLY A 571 -21.19 -23.33 -26.10
N SER A 572 -20.22 -23.12 -25.20
CA SER A 572 -19.42 -21.89 -25.07
C SER A 572 -17.92 -22.14 -24.94
N CYS A 573 -17.45 -23.38 -24.72
CA CYS A 573 -16.08 -23.81 -24.35
C CYS A 573 -14.83 -23.28 -25.11
N THR A 574 -14.97 -22.38 -26.07
CA THR A 574 -13.87 -21.66 -26.78
C THR A 574 -14.02 -20.14 -26.73
N THR A 575 -15.07 -19.64 -26.07
CA THR A 575 -15.37 -18.24 -25.77
C THR A 575 -15.30 -18.08 -24.26
N PHE A 576 -14.63 -17.04 -23.76
CA PHE A 576 -14.49 -16.79 -22.34
C PHE A 576 -15.64 -15.90 -21.86
N ASP A 577 -16.64 -16.48 -21.18
CA ASP A 577 -17.84 -15.76 -20.74
C ASP A 577 -18.33 -16.20 -19.33
N THR A 578 -19.52 -15.73 -18.91
CA THR A 578 -20.11 -16.10 -17.60
C THR A 578 -20.97 -17.36 -17.63
N SER A 579 -21.07 -18.07 -18.75
CA SER A 579 -22.01 -19.17 -18.94
C SER A 579 -21.69 -20.37 -18.07
N TYR A 580 -20.41 -20.63 -17.79
CA TYR A 580 -19.93 -21.57 -16.77
C TYR A 580 -20.68 -21.40 -15.45
N TYR A 581 -20.79 -20.17 -14.93
CA TYR A 581 -21.52 -19.90 -13.70
C TYR A 581 -23.02 -20.18 -13.83
N ARG A 582 -23.62 -19.97 -15.01
CA ARG A 582 -25.00 -20.38 -15.32
C ARG A 582 -25.17 -21.90 -15.29
N HIS A 583 -24.14 -22.66 -15.66
CA HIS A 583 -24.12 -24.12 -15.52
C HIS A 583 -23.95 -24.52 -14.05
N VAL A 584 -22.95 -23.99 -13.32
CA VAL A 584 -22.75 -24.25 -11.88
C VAL A 584 -24.03 -23.96 -11.07
N ALA A 585 -24.60 -22.76 -11.19
CA ALA A 585 -25.83 -22.35 -10.51
C ALA A 585 -27.05 -23.24 -10.81
N ARG A 586 -27.10 -23.84 -12.00
CA ARG A 586 -28.14 -24.81 -12.41
C ARG A 586 -27.81 -26.26 -12.03
N ARG A 587 -26.84 -26.48 -11.13
CA ARG A 587 -26.35 -27.81 -10.73
C ARG A 587 -25.80 -28.61 -11.91
N ARG A 588 -25.08 -27.94 -12.82
CA ARG A 588 -24.45 -28.47 -14.04
C ARG A 588 -22.97 -28.09 -14.21
N GLY A 589 -22.30 -27.60 -13.17
CA GLY A 589 -20.83 -27.60 -13.14
C GLY A 589 -20.35 -29.05 -13.32
N LEU A 590 -19.27 -29.27 -14.08
CA LEU A 590 -18.87 -30.61 -14.52
C LEU A 590 -18.05 -31.33 -13.44
N LEU A 591 -17.06 -30.66 -12.85
CA LEU A 591 -16.22 -31.19 -11.79
C LEU A 591 -16.92 -31.14 -10.42
N ARG A 592 -16.43 -31.89 -9.44
CA ARG A 592 -16.97 -31.80 -8.06
C ARG A 592 -16.51 -30.51 -7.38
N SER A 593 -15.29 -30.07 -7.68
CA SER A 593 -14.79 -28.74 -7.29
C SER A 593 -15.72 -27.61 -7.76
N ASP A 594 -16.12 -27.59 -9.03
CA ASP A 594 -17.09 -26.62 -9.59
C ASP A 594 -18.40 -26.58 -8.78
N ALA A 595 -18.96 -27.76 -8.49
CA ALA A 595 -20.23 -27.88 -7.76
C ALA A 595 -20.12 -27.34 -6.33
N SER A 596 -18.99 -27.58 -5.67
CA SER A 596 -18.72 -27.15 -4.28
C SER A 596 -18.70 -25.62 -4.10
N LEU A 597 -18.52 -24.84 -5.16
CA LEU A 597 -18.61 -23.38 -5.12
C LEU A 597 -19.97 -22.88 -4.63
N LEU A 598 -21.04 -23.69 -4.72
CA LEU A 598 -22.36 -23.37 -4.18
C LEU A 598 -22.49 -23.63 -2.67
N ASP A 599 -21.59 -24.36 -2.03
CA ASP A 599 -21.76 -24.77 -0.63
C ASP A 599 -21.28 -23.67 0.35
N HIS A 600 -20.19 -22.98 0.02
CA HIS A 600 -19.69 -21.85 0.80
C HIS A 600 -20.42 -20.53 0.45
N ARG A 601 -20.71 -19.70 1.46
CA ARG A 601 -21.63 -18.55 1.32
C ARG A 601 -21.15 -17.46 0.36
N PHE A 602 -19.85 -17.17 0.36
CA PHE A 602 -19.27 -16.07 -0.44
C PHE A 602 -19.07 -16.49 -1.90
N THR A 603 -18.57 -17.71 -2.14
CA THR A 603 -18.46 -18.27 -3.50
C THR A 603 -19.84 -18.46 -4.12
N ARG A 604 -20.84 -18.94 -3.37
CA ARG A 604 -22.23 -19.05 -3.83
C ARG A 604 -22.81 -17.70 -4.26
N ALA A 605 -22.57 -16.64 -3.48
CA ALA A 605 -23.04 -15.30 -3.83
C ALA A 605 -22.44 -14.85 -5.18
N TYR A 606 -21.12 -15.01 -5.35
CA TYR A 606 -20.43 -14.69 -6.60
C TYR A 606 -20.94 -15.52 -7.79
N VAL A 607 -21.07 -16.85 -7.64
CA VAL A 607 -21.59 -17.75 -8.68
C VAL A 607 -23.01 -17.35 -9.11
N LEU A 608 -23.91 -17.07 -8.16
CA LEU A 608 -25.29 -16.68 -8.48
C LEU A 608 -25.37 -15.29 -9.13
N GLN A 609 -24.49 -14.36 -8.74
CA GLN A 609 -24.39 -13.03 -9.33
C GLN A 609 -23.83 -13.09 -10.77
N ALA A 610 -22.77 -13.86 -11.00
CA ALA A 610 -22.20 -14.10 -12.32
C ALA A 610 -23.19 -14.84 -13.25
N ALA A 611 -23.92 -15.83 -12.72
CA ALA A 611 -24.96 -16.57 -13.44
C ALA A 611 -26.15 -15.73 -13.93
N SER A 612 -26.23 -14.44 -13.56
CA SER A 612 -27.26 -13.52 -14.07
C SER A 612 -27.11 -13.20 -15.56
N GLY A 613 -25.92 -13.38 -16.16
CA GLY A 613 -25.62 -12.92 -17.52
C GLY A 613 -25.65 -11.39 -17.68
N ARG A 614 -25.50 -10.65 -16.57
CA ARG A 614 -25.35 -9.18 -16.53
C ARG A 614 -24.05 -8.75 -15.84
N TYR A 615 -23.15 -9.71 -15.59
CA TYR A 615 -21.98 -9.53 -14.74
C TYR A 615 -20.66 -9.64 -15.51
N ASP A 616 -20.72 -9.89 -16.81
CA ASP A 616 -19.58 -10.30 -17.64
C ASP A 616 -18.41 -9.31 -17.57
N GLY A 617 -18.69 -7.99 -17.63
CA GLY A 617 -17.66 -6.95 -17.45
C GLY A 617 -17.06 -6.88 -16.03
N HIS A 618 -17.84 -7.18 -14.99
CA HIS A 618 -17.34 -7.27 -13.61
C HIS A 618 -16.52 -8.55 -13.41
N PHE A 619 -16.97 -9.69 -13.94
CA PHE A 619 -16.19 -10.93 -13.98
C PHE A 619 -14.87 -10.76 -14.74
N PHE A 620 -14.88 -10.10 -15.90
CA PHE A 620 -13.67 -9.84 -16.69
C PHE A 620 -12.67 -8.95 -15.93
N HIS A 621 -13.15 -7.93 -15.22
CA HIS A 621 -12.32 -7.10 -14.34
C HIS A 621 -11.75 -7.91 -13.17
N ASP A 622 -12.61 -8.63 -12.44
CA ASP A 622 -12.22 -9.43 -11.28
C ASP A 622 -11.22 -10.53 -11.69
N PHE A 623 -11.40 -11.15 -12.86
CA PHE A 623 -10.51 -12.16 -13.41
C PHE A 623 -9.15 -11.58 -13.81
N ALA A 624 -9.10 -10.40 -14.42
CA ALA A 624 -7.86 -9.68 -14.67
C ALA A 624 -7.09 -9.38 -13.37
N VAL A 625 -7.78 -8.97 -12.30
CA VAL A 625 -7.17 -8.71 -10.98
C VAL A 625 -6.66 -10.01 -10.33
N SER A 626 -7.47 -11.07 -10.36
CA SER A 626 -7.09 -12.36 -9.74
C SER A 626 -5.97 -13.06 -10.52
N MET A 627 -5.93 -12.92 -11.85
CA MET A 627 -4.80 -13.37 -12.67
C MET A 627 -3.52 -12.56 -12.41
N ALA A 628 -3.62 -11.25 -12.15
CA ALA A 628 -2.47 -10.44 -11.77
C ALA A 628 -1.91 -10.84 -10.40
N LYS A 629 -2.77 -11.15 -9.41
CA LYS A 629 -2.36 -11.78 -8.14
C LYS A 629 -1.69 -13.14 -8.40
N MET A 630 -2.34 -14.03 -9.15
CA MET A 630 -1.84 -15.38 -9.44
C MET A 630 -0.45 -15.33 -10.11
N ALA A 631 -0.25 -14.45 -11.10
CA ALA A 631 0.99 -14.31 -11.84
C ALA A 631 2.17 -13.73 -11.01
N ALA A 632 1.96 -13.41 -9.73
CA ALA A 632 2.99 -13.00 -8.77
C ALA A 632 3.35 -14.11 -7.74
N ILE A 633 2.72 -15.27 -7.79
CA ILE A 633 3.02 -16.44 -6.95
C ILE A 633 4.42 -16.97 -7.30
N GLY A 634 5.32 -17.07 -6.31
CA GLY A 634 6.61 -17.76 -6.45
C GLY A 634 7.58 -17.17 -7.49
N VAL A 635 7.40 -15.92 -7.89
CA VAL A 635 8.21 -15.29 -8.96
C VAL A 635 9.67 -15.17 -8.57
N LEU A 636 10.55 -15.81 -9.36
CA LEU A 636 12.00 -15.63 -9.29
C LEU A 636 12.44 -14.37 -10.05
N THR A 637 13.44 -13.66 -9.54
CA THR A 637 14.04 -12.45 -10.14
C THR A 637 15.57 -12.47 -10.05
N GLY A 638 16.25 -11.46 -10.59
CA GLY A 638 17.69 -11.25 -10.38
C GLY A 638 18.57 -12.43 -10.81
N ASP A 639 19.14 -13.10 -9.81
CA ASP A 639 20.00 -14.28 -9.88
C ASP A 639 19.33 -15.58 -9.35
N GLN A 640 18.15 -15.48 -8.73
CA GLN A 640 17.40 -16.58 -8.11
C GLN A 640 17.06 -17.69 -9.13
N GLY A 641 16.69 -17.29 -10.35
CA GLY A 641 16.56 -18.15 -11.52
C GLY A 641 17.53 -17.75 -12.65
N GLU A 642 17.34 -18.31 -13.84
CA GLU A 642 18.18 -18.03 -15.02
C GLU A 642 17.38 -17.49 -16.22
N ILE A 643 17.99 -17.42 -17.40
CA ILE A 643 17.28 -17.31 -18.68
C ILE A 643 17.74 -18.50 -19.53
N ARG A 644 16.85 -19.47 -19.71
CA ARG A 644 17.08 -20.63 -20.59
C ARG A 644 17.09 -20.15 -22.04
N LYS A 645 17.88 -20.78 -22.91
CA LYS A 645 17.76 -20.60 -24.37
C LYS A 645 16.69 -21.50 -24.99
N LYS A 646 16.42 -22.65 -24.35
CA LYS A 646 15.37 -23.61 -24.72
C LYS A 646 14.61 -23.94 -23.45
N CYS A 647 13.30 -23.68 -23.41
CA CYS A 647 12.54 -23.71 -22.14
C CYS A 647 12.52 -25.08 -21.44
N ASN A 648 12.75 -26.17 -22.18
CA ASN A 648 12.73 -27.52 -21.68
C ASN A 648 14.04 -27.98 -21.00
N VAL A 649 15.15 -27.25 -21.14
CA VAL A 649 16.47 -27.64 -20.60
C VAL A 649 17.13 -26.51 -19.81
N ARG A 650 17.89 -26.87 -18.77
CA ARG A 650 18.62 -25.93 -17.93
C ARG A 650 19.90 -25.48 -18.64
N TYR A 651 20.38 -24.27 -18.33
CA TYR A 651 21.58 -23.70 -18.95
C TYR A 651 22.83 -24.59 -18.79
N ARG A 652 22.97 -25.26 -17.62
CA ARG A 652 24.07 -26.20 -17.36
C ARG A 652 24.03 -27.45 -18.24
N ASP A 653 22.84 -27.94 -18.59
CA ASP A 653 22.70 -29.18 -19.34
C ASP A 653 23.03 -28.98 -20.84
N MET A 654 22.85 -27.75 -21.36
CA MET A 654 23.33 -27.36 -22.68
C MET A 654 24.88 -27.26 -22.75
N ALA A 655 25.54 -26.91 -21.66
CA ALA A 655 27.01 -26.82 -21.60
C ALA A 655 27.70 -28.20 -21.67
N SER A 656 27.02 -29.26 -21.22
CA SER A 656 27.45 -30.66 -21.45
C SER A 656 27.21 -31.16 -22.88
N ALA A 657 26.45 -30.44 -23.71
CA ALA A 657 26.01 -30.89 -25.04
C ALA A 657 26.62 -30.10 -26.22
N SER A 658 27.46 -29.09 -25.96
CA SER A 658 28.03 -28.24 -27.01
C SER A 658 29.53 -28.02 -26.83
N SER A 659 30.33 -28.59 -27.73
CA SER A 659 31.77 -28.40 -27.80
C SER A 659 32.15 -27.24 -28.74
N ALA A 660 33.28 -26.60 -28.42
CA ALA A 660 34.07 -25.67 -29.22
C ALA A 660 33.64 -24.19 -29.40
N SER A 661 34.68 -23.34 -29.35
CA SER A 661 34.82 -21.96 -29.84
C SER A 661 34.40 -20.79 -28.94
N SER A 662 34.99 -19.62 -29.23
CA SER A 662 35.44 -18.62 -28.23
C SER A 662 34.78 -17.24 -28.36
N PRO A 663 34.77 -16.41 -27.29
CA PRO A 663 34.08 -15.13 -27.29
C PRO A 663 34.88 -13.98 -27.93
N ALA A 664 34.23 -13.24 -28.83
CA ALA A 664 34.62 -11.91 -29.30
C ALA A 664 33.36 -11.17 -29.80
N VAL A 665 33.50 -9.88 -30.15
CA VAL A 665 32.44 -9.03 -30.75
C VAL A 665 31.25 -8.73 -29.81
N TYR A 666 31.53 -8.06 -28.69
CA TYR A 666 30.54 -7.36 -27.86
C TYR A 666 30.91 -5.87 -27.72
N LEU A 667 31.01 -5.15 -28.85
CA LEU A 667 31.43 -3.74 -28.86
C LEU A 667 30.98 -2.99 -30.13
N TRP A 668 29.72 -2.50 -30.20
CA TRP A 668 29.39 -1.36 -31.10
C TRP A 668 28.07 -0.62 -30.85
N LEU A 669 26.99 -1.29 -30.38
CA LEU A 669 25.63 -0.74 -30.48
C LEU A 669 25.03 -0.25 -29.14
N CYS A 670 25.41 0.96 -28.71
CA CYS A 670 24.78 1.68 -27.60
C CYS A 670 24.73 3.19 -27.87
N LEU A 671 23.68 3.66 -28.55
CA LEU A 671 23.29 5.09 -28.67
C LEU A 671 21.89 5.21 -29.31
N MET A 672 21.06 6.16 -28.84
CA MET A 672 19.61 6.35 -29.15
C MET A 672 18.70 5.20 -28.63
N VAL A 673 17.47 5.38 -28.14
CA VAL A 673 16.36 6.34 -28.40
C VAL A 673 15.62 6.74 -27.09
N MET A 674 14.78 7.80 -27.11
CA MET A 674 13.94 8.30 -26.01
C MET A 674 12.48 8.59 -26.47
N GLN A 675 11.51 8.47 -25.54
CA GLN A 675 10.10 8.96 -25.59
C GLN A 675 9.19 8.29 -26.67
N VAL A 676 7.84 8.31 -26.61
CA VAL A 676 6.83 9.00 -25.75
C VAL A 676 5.73 8.00 -25.28
N ALA A 677 4.80 8.39 -24.39
CA ALA A 677 3.65 7.57 -23.95
C ALA A 677 2.39 8.42 -23.62
N GLU A 678 1.20 7.81 -23.59
CA GLU A 678 -0.09 8.46 -23.28
C GLU A 678 -0.58 8.17 -21.84
N ALA A 679 -1.59 8.93 -21.34
CA ALA A 679 -1.90 9.02 -19.91
C ALA A 679 -3.40 8.92 -19.55
N HIS A 680 -3.74 8.02 -18.62
CA HIS A 680 -5.08 7.84 -18.04
C HIS A 680 -5.28 8.66 -16.74
N LEU A 681 -6.51 8.65 -16.18
CA LEU A 681 -6.76 9.15 -14.82
C LEU A 681 -5.91 8.40 -13.80
N GLN A 682 -5.08 9.14 -13.06
CA GLN A 682 -4.11 8.58 -12.11
C GLN A 682 -3.93 9.52 -10.92
N VAL A 683 -3.57 8.99 -9.75
CA VAL A 683 -3.27 9.82 -8.58
C VAL A 683 -2.02 10.63 -8.87
N GLY A 684 -2.10 11.96 -8.73
CA GLY A 684 -1.01 12.86 -9.08
C GLY A 684 -0.75 12.97 -10.59
N ALA A 685 -1.78 12.95 -11.43
CA ALA A 685 -1.62 13.14 -12.89
C ALA A 685 -0.92 14.46 -13.26
N TYR A 686 -1.00 15.46 -12.39
CA TYR A 686 -0.33 16.75 -12.54
C TYR A 686 1.13 16.79 -12.03
N ASN A 687 1.67 15.70 -11.45
CA ASN A 687 3.02 15.64 -10.84
C ASN A 687 4.21 15.90 -11.81
N THR A 688 3.92 16.12 -13.09
CA THR A 688 4.86 16.50 -14.15
C THR A 688 4.48 17.81 -14.84
N THR A 689 3.19 18.09 -15.05
CA THR A 689 2.68 19.24 -15.82
C THR A 689 2.30 20.45 -14.96
N CYS A 690 1.78 20.21 -13.75
CA CYS A 690 1.57 21.21 -12.71
C CYS A 690 1.83 20.59 -11.33
N PRO A 691 3.11 20.37 -10.95
CA PRO A 691 3.46 19.62 -9.74
C PRO A 691 3.03 20.30 -8.43
N GLN A 692 2.56 21.55 -8.49
CA GLN A 692 2.01 22.29 -7.35
C GLN A 692 0.48 22.34 -7.34
N ALA A 693 -0.22 21.66 -8.26
CA ALA A 693 -1.68 21.72 -8.37
C ALA A 693 -2.38 21.36 -7.05
N GLU A 694 -2.06 20.21 -6.48
CA GLU A 694 -2.71 19.71 -5.28
C GLU A 694 -2.33 20.52 -4.02
N ASP A 695 -1.11 21.08 -3.97
CA ASP A 695 -0.67 21.98 -2.90
C ASP A 695 -1.38 23.34 -2.97
N VAL A 696 -1.57 23.90 -4.17
CA VAL A 696 -2.31 25.15 -4.38
C VAL A 696 -3.79 24.98 -4.02
N VAL A 697 -4.43 23.88 -4.42
CA VAL A 697 -5.81 23.58 -3.99
C VAL A 697 -5.88 23.47 -2.46
N LEU A 698 -5.02 22.65 -1.85
CA LEU A 698 -5.01 22.45 -0.40
C LEU A 698 -4.75 23.76 0.37
N GLN A 699 -3.82 24.61 -0.10
CA GLN A 699 -3.51 25.88 0.54
C GLN A 699 -4.69 26.85 0.50
N GLU A 700 -5.33 27.02 -0.67
CA GLU A 700 -6.47 27.93 -0.82
C GLU A 700 -7.71 27.39 -0.09
N MET A 701 -7.97 26.08 -0.15
CA MET A 701 -9.02 25.42 0.64
C MET A 701 -8.77 25.57 2.14
N THR A 702 -7.53 25.49 2.61
CA THR A 702 -7.17 25.75 4.02
C THR A 702 -7.45 27.22 4.39
N ALA A 703 -7.15 28.17 3.50
CA ALA A 703 -7.38 29.60 3.73
C ALA A 703 -8.87 30.01 3.66
N ILE A 704 -9.69 29.23 2.95
CA ILE A 704 -11.14 29.41 2.83
C ILE A 704 -11.85 28.74 4.02
N LEU A 705 -11.63 27.44 4.25
CA LEU A 705 -12.26 26.70 5.34
C LEU A 705 -11.75 27.11 6.73
N GLY A 706 -10.53 27.67 6.83
CA GLY A 706 -10.04 28.30 8.06
C GLY A 706 -10.76 29.61 8.43
N LYS A 707 -11.60 30.15 7.55
CA LYS A 707 -12.49 31.31 7.80
C LYS A 707 -13.96 30.91 7.85
N SER A 708 -14.36 29.99 6.97
CA SER A 708 -15.72 29.49 6.80
C SER A 708 -15.73 27.95 6.72
N PRO A 709 -15.59 27.23 7.85
CA PRO A 709 -15.65 25.76 7.88
C PRO A 709 -16.96 25.20 7.30
N GLU A 710 -18.05 25.96 7.40
CA GLU A 710 -19.38 25.62 6.87
C GLU A 710 -19.46 25.52 5.34
N LEU A 711 -18.38 25.85 4.61
CA LEU A 711 -18.27 25.64 3.17
C LEU A 711 -17.79 24.22 2.79
N ALA A 712 -17.32 23.41 3.73
CA ALA A 712 -16.84 22.05 3.44
C ALA A 712 -17.96 21.14 2.88
N GLY A 713 -19.11 21.08 3.56
CA GLY A 713 -20.30 20.35 3.09
C GLY A 713 -20.84 20.84 1.73
N PRO A 714 -20.99 22.16 1.50
CA PRO A 714 -21.27 22.72 0.18
C PRO A 714 -20.32 22.29 -0.93
N MET A 715 -19.00 22.23 -0.69
CA MET A 715 -18.03 21.76 -1.69
C MET A 715 -18.19 20.27 -2.01
N LEU A 716 -18.40 19.44 -0.98
CA LEU A 716 -18.70 18.02 -1.13
C LEU A 716 -20.01 17.78 -1.90
N ARG A 717 -21.04 18.60 -1.65
CA ARG A 717 -22.30 18.61 -2.40
C ARG A 717 -22.14 19.08 -3.85
N LEU A 718 -21.32 20.09 -4.12
CA LEU A 718 -21.10 20.59 -5.48
C LEU A 718 -20.45 19.53 -6.37
N PHE A 719 -19.44 18.80 -5.87
CA PHE A 719 -18.78 17.72 -6.60
C PHE A 719 -19.68 16.48 -6.78
N SER A 720 -20.42 16.08 -5.75
CA SER A 720 -21.35 14.93 -5.88
C SER A 720 -22.50 15.23 -6.85
N VAL A 721 -23.02 16.47 -6.91
CA VAL A 721 -24.01 16.86 -7.93
C VAL A 721 -23.41 16.80 -9.34
N ASP A 722 -22.18 17.28 -9.55
CA ASP A 722 -21.48 17.17 -10.84
C ASP A 722 -21.28 15.71 -11.27
N CYS A 723 -20.88 14.84 -10.34
CA CYS A 723 -20.70 13.40 -10.58
C CYS A 723 -21.99 12.63 -10.86
N PHE A 724 -23.11 12.97 -10.22
CA PHE A 724 -24.39 12.30 -10.44
C PHE A 724 -25.22 12.89 -11.59
N VAL A 725 -24.98 14.13 -12.02
CA VAL A 725 -25.68 14.73 -13.18
C VAL A 725 -24.87 14.61 -14.47
N GLY A 726 -23.77 15.35 -14.59
CA GLY A 726 -22.95 15.41 -15.81
C GLY A 726 -21.92 14.30 -15.94
N GLY A 727 -21.40 13.79 -14.81
CA GLY A 727 -20.35 12.77 -14.79
C GLY A 727 -18.96 13.35 -14.51
N CYS A 728 -18.84 14.10 -13.41
CA CYS A 728 -17.56 14.58 -12.85
C CYS A 728 -16.72 15.44 -13.82
N GLU A 729 -17.31 15.98 -14.88
CA GLU A 729 -16.66 16.77 -15.94
C GLU A 729 -16.70 18.29 -15.67
N GLY A 730 -17.17 18.70 -14.50
CA GLY A 730 -17.35 20.11 -14.12
C GLY A 730 -18.44 20.81 -14.92
N SER A 731 -19.41 20.08 -15.48
CA SER A 731 -20.54 20.65 -16.22
C SER A 731 -21.40 21.53 -15.31
N ILE A 732 -21.52 21.19 -14.02
CA ILE A 732 -22.30 21.94 -13.02
C ILE A 732 -21.90 23.41 -12.91
N LEU A 733 -20.67 23.75 -13.30
CA LEU A 733 -20.07 25.08 -13.13
C LEU A 733 -20.58 26.08 -14.19
N LEU A 734 -21.01 25.60 -15.37
CA LEU A 734 -21.35 26.44 -16.53
C LEU A 734 -22.55 27.37 -16.28
N ASP A 735 -22.50 28.57 -16.87
CA ASP A 735 -23.58 29.55 -16.87
C ASP A 735 -24.73 29.16 -17.82
N SER A 736 -25.97 29.46 -17.44
CA SER A 736 -27.10 29.45 -18.37
C SER A 736 -26.90 30.44 -19.51
N THR A 737 -27.40 30.09 -20.71
CA THR A 737 -27.34 30.91 -21.92
C THR A 737 -28.75 31.21 -22.44
N ALA A 738 -28.89 32.15 -23.38
CA ALA A 738 -30.18 32.57 -23.91
C ALA A 738 -31.01 31.45 -24.60
N GLY A 739 -30.40 30.31 -24.93
CA GLY A 739 -31.07 29.14 -25.51
C GLY A 739 -30.99 27.86 -24.67
N ASN A 740 -30.34 27.88 -23.50
CA ASN A 740 -30.15 26.69 -22.66
C ASN A 740 -29.96 27.04 -21.18
N THR A 741 -30.77 26.42 -20.31
CA THR A 741 -30.63 26.52 -18.85
C THR A 741 -29.64 25.48 -18.35
N ALA A 742 -28.58 25.90 -17.67
CA ALA A 742 -27.54 25.03 -17.12
C ALA A 742 -28.00 24.26 -15.88
N GLU A 743 -27.26 23.20 -15.51
CA GLU A 743 -27.61 22.33 -14.38
C GLU A 743 -27.72 23.07 -13.04
N LYS A 744 -26.89 24.10 -12.80
CA LYS A 744 -26.92 24.85 -11.53
C LYS A 744 -28.20 25.66 -11.31
N ASP A 745 -28.86 26.06 -12.39
CA ASP A 745 -30.12 26.82 -12.36
C ASP A 745 -31.38 25.92 -12.29
N ALA A 746 -31.19 24.60 -12.44
CA ALA A 746 -32.25 23.61 -12.37
C ALA A 746 -32.97 23.62 -11.00
N PRO A 747 -34.29 23.39 -10.94
CA PRO A 747 -35.07 23.53 -9.70
C PRO A 747 -34.53 22.76 -8.48
N LEU A 748 -33.95 21.57 -8.68
CA LEU A 748 -33.40 20.73 -7.61
C LEU A 748 -32.01 21.18 -7.11
N ASN A 749 -31.26 21.91 -7.94
CA ASN A 749 -29.92 22.41 -7.61
C ASN A 749 -29.94 23.82 -6.96
N ARG A 750 -31.12 24.42 -6.81
CA ARG A 750 -31.34 25.75 -6.18
C ARG A 750 -30.98 25.78 -4.69
N GLY A 751 -29.69 25.84 -4.40
CA GLY A 751 -29.13 25.79 -3.05
C GLY A 751 -27.72 25.17 -2.97
N VAL A 752 -27.22 24.59 -4.07
CA VAL A 752 -25.79 24.27 -4.23
C VAL A 752 -24.99 25.59 -4.20
N ARG A 753 -23.79 25.56 -3.60
CA ARG A 753 -22.89 26.70 -3.38
C ARG A 753 -21.43 26.24 -3.51
N GLY A 754 -20.48 27.18 -3.61
CA GLY A 754 -19.06 26.88 -3.77
C GLY A 754 -18.53 27.13 -5.19
N TYR A 755 -19.36 27.60 -6.13
CA TYR A 755 -18.92 28.02 -7.47
C TYR A 755 -17.80 29.07 -7.40
N ASP A 756 -17.98 30.05 -6.50
CA ASP A 756 -17.03 31.10 -6.14
C ASP A 756 -15.73 30.56 -5.51
N VAL A 757 -15.82 29.47 -4.75
CA VAL A 757 -14.64 28.76 -4.22
C VAL A 757 -13.88 28.07 -5.35
N VAL A 758 -14.57 27.36 -6.26
CA VAL A 758 -13.94 26.73 -7.44
C VAL A 758 -13.27 27.77 -8.33
N ASP A 759 -13.94 28.88 -8.65
CA ASP A 759 -13.36 29.95 -9.47
C ASP A 759 -12.15 30.61 -8.79
N ALA A 760 -12.18 30.82 -7.46
CA ALA A 760 -11.05 31.35 -6.70
C ALA A 760 -9.84 30.41 -6.70
N VAL A 761 -10.06 29.10 -6.51
CA VAL A 761 -9.01 28.09 -6.57
C VAL A 761 -8.49 27.93 -8.00
N LYS A 762 -9.37 27.96 -9.01
CA LYS A 762 -8.97 27.90 -10.44
C LYS A 762 -8.10 29.09 -10.83
N ALA A 763 -8.45 30.31 -10.40
CA ALA A 763 -7.65 31.49 -10.66
C ALA A 763 -6.23 31.39 -10.06
N LYS A 764 -6.07 30.70 -8.92
CA LYS A 764 -4.76 30.42 -8.30
C LYS A 764 -4.01 29.31 -9.04
N LEU A 765 -4.71 28.27 -9.49
CA LEU A 765 -4.14 27.21 -10.33
C LEU A 765 -3.66 27.74 -11.70
N ASP A 766 -4.44 28.58 -12.38
CA ASP A 766 -4.02 29.20 -13.65
C ASP A 766 -2.93 30.27 -13.46
N ALA A 767 -2.82 30.90 -12.29
CA ALA A 767 -1.69 31.76 -11.97
C ALA A 767 -0.38 30.98 -11.74
N ALA A 768 -0.46 29.75 -11.23
CA ALA A 768 0.69 28.86 -11.02
C ALA A 768 1.05 28.04 -12.28
N CYS A 769 0.03 27.58 -13.01
CA CYS A 769 0.11 26.62 -14.11
C CYS A 769 -0.95 26.94 -15.20
N PRO A 770 -0.78 28.00 -16.00
CA PRO A 770 -1.80 28.51 -16.90
C PRO A 770 -2.35 27.44 -17.86
N GLY A 771 -3.65 27.13 -17.75
CA GLY A 771 -4.33 26.21 -18.67
C GLY A 771 -3.89 24.75 -18.55
N VAL A 772 -3.34 24.32 -17.40
CA VAL A 772 -2.92 22.92 -17.17
C VAL A 772 -3.94 22.10 -16.40
N VAL A 773 -4.61 22.69 -15.40
CA VAL A 773 -5.58 21.99 -14.53
C VAL A 773 -7.01 22.33 -14.97
N SER A 774 -7.87 21.33 -15.10
CA SER A 774 -9.28 21.49 -15.48
C SER A 774 -10.13 22.01 -14.32
N CYS A 775 -11.27 22.61 -14.62
CA CYS A 775 -12.24 22.98 -13.59
C CYS A 775 -12.86 21.73 -12.93
N ALA A 776 -13.02 20.64 -13.69
CA ALA A 776 -13.39 19.32 -13.18
C ALA A 776 -12.46 18.84 -12.05
N ASP A 777 -11.14 18.82 -12.27
CA ASP A 777 -10.18 18.44 -11.22
C ASP A 777 -10.05 19.49 -10.11
N THR A 778 -10.22 20.77 -10.42
CA THR A 778 -10.24 21.83 -9.41
C THR A 778 -11.36 21.59 -8.40
N LEU A 779 -12.57 21.27 -8.88
CA LEU A 779 -13.71 20.91 -8.04
C LEU A 779 -13.47 19.59 -7.28
N ALA A 780 -12.97 18.56 -7.96
CA ALA A 780 -12.74 17.24 -7.36
C ALA A 780 -11.69 17.28 -6.23
N LEU A 781 -10.57 17.97 -6.44
CA LEU A 781 -9.53 18.20 -5.42
C LEU A 781 -10.05 19.07 -4.27
N ALA A 782 -10.83 20.12 -4.56
CA ALA A 782 -11.41 20.97 -3.52
C ALA A 782 -12.41 20.21 -2.64
N ALA A 783 -13.19 19.27 -3.21
CA ALA A 783 -14.07 18.39 -2.44
C ALA A 783 -13.30 17.36 -1.59
N ARG A 784 -12.21 16.77 -2.10
CA ARG A 784 -11.29 15.93 -1.33
C ARG A 784 -10.72 16.68 -0.13
N ASP A 785 -10.18 17.87 -0.37
CA ASP A 785 -9.51 18.63 0.67
C ASP A 785 -10.49 19.26 1.66
N ALA A 786 -11.75 19.49 1.27
CA ALA A 786 -12.84 19.79 2.20
C ALA A 786 -13.08 18.66 3.22
N ILE A 787 -13.16 17.40 2.77
CA ILE A 787 -13.29 16.23 3.67
C ILE A 787 -12.11 16.16 4.63
N ARG A 788 -10.88 16.24 4.09
CA ARG A 788 -9.63 16.19 4.86
C ARG A 788 -9.52 17.31 5.91
N LEU A 789 -9.89 18.54 5.55
CA LEU A 789 -9.84 19.71 6.46
C LEU A 789 -10.95 19.66 7.52
N SER A 790 -12.07 18.97 7.25
CA SER A 790 -13.07 18.56 8.25
C SER A 790 -12.65 17.35 9.10
N LYS A 791 -11.37 16.95 9.10
CA LYS A 791 -10.81 15.77 9.82
C LYS A 791 -11.17 14.39 9.24
N GLY A 792 -11.83 14.34 8.08
CA GLY A 792 -12.14 13.08 7.40
C GLY A 792 -10.91 12.42 6.76
N PRO A 793 -11.09 11.28 6.08
CA PRO A 793 -9.99 10.50 5.51
C PRO A 793 -9.18 11.28 4.47
N PHE A 794 -7.89 10.97 4.35
CA PHE A 794 -7.15 11.28 3.14
C PHE A 794 -7.57 10.32 2.02
N ILE A 795 -8.12 10.87 0.93
CA ILE A 795 -8.62 10.07 -0.18
C ILE A 795 -7.63 10.17 -1.36
N PRO A 796 -7.06 9.05 -1.86
CA PRO A 796 -6.14 9.03 -2.99
C PRO A 796 -6.90 9.21 -4.32
N LEU A 797 -7.38 10.44 -4.52
CA LEU A 797 -8.21 10.83 -5.66
C LEU A 797 -7.43 10.81 -6.98
N PRO A 798 -7.87 10.05 -8.01
CA PRO A 798 -7.30 10.16 -9.35
C PRO A 798 -7.61 11.53 -9.97
N THR A 799 -6.63 12.12 -10.66
CA THR A 799 -6.72 13.38 -11.42
C THR A 799 -6.35 13.14 -12.90
N GLY A 800 -6.41 14.18 -13.73
CA GLY A 800 -6.23 14.13 -15.18
C GLY A 800 -7.53 14.34 -15.98
N ARG A 801 -8.58 14.89 -15.35
CA ARG A 801 -9.90 15.11 -15.96
C ARG A 801 -9.86 16.25 -16.98
N ARG A 802 -10.76 16.18 -17.95
CA ARG A 802 -11.10 17.27 -18.87
C ARG A 802 -12.44 17.90 -18.52
N ASP A 803 -12.61 19.12 -19.00
CA ASP A 803 -13.81 19.91 -18.80
C ASP A 803 -14.88 19.62 -19.86
N GLY A 804 -16.10 19.36 -19.38
CA GLY A 804 -17.31 19.24 -20.19
C GLY A 804 -17.75 20.58 -20.78
N ASN A 805 -18.34 20.53 -21.98
CA ASN A 805 -18.85 21.71 -22.70
C ASN A 805 -20.39 21.80 -22.75
N ARG A 806 -21.09 20.84 -22.14
CA ARG A 806 -22.55 20.74 -22.14
C ARG A 806 -23.06 20.67 -20.70
N SER A 807 -24.02 21.52 -20.35
CA SER A 807 -24.73 21.47 -19.07
C SER A 807 -26.19 21.82 -19.29
N VAL A 808 -27.13 20.96 -18.88
CA VAL A 808 -28.56 21.10 -19.18
C VAL A 808 -29.43 20.75 -17.98
N ALA A 809 -30.30 21.68 -17.57
CA ALA A 809 -31.16 21.56 -16.39
C ALA A 809 -32.14 20.36 -16.42
N ALA A 810 -32.45 19.82 -17.60
CA ALA A 810 -33.28 18.63 -17.76
C ALA A 810 -32.61 17.35 -17.21
N ASP A 811 -31.28 17.24 -17.32
CA ASP A 811 -30.54 16.03 -16.94
C ASP A 811 -30.55 15.83 -15.42
N VAL A 812 -30.60 16.94 -14.66
CA VAL A 812 -30.77 16.94 -13.18
C VAL A 812 -32.02 16.17 -12.76
N ALA A 813 -33.13 16.33 -13.50
CA ALA A 813 -34.38 15.62 -13.23
C ALA A 813 -34.33 14.13 -13.61
N LEU A 814 -33.43 13.75 -14.54
CA LEU A 814 -33.16 12.36 -14.91
C LEU A 814 -32.11 11.68 -14.00
N SER A 815 -31.42 12.45 -13.16
CA SER A 815 -30.38 11.99 -12.21
C SER A 815 -30.80 12.02 -10.75
N SER A 816 -31.94 12.63 -10.43
CA SER A 816 -32.44 12.75 -9.06
C SER A 816 -33.53 11.71 -8.76
N PRO A 817 -33.61 11.16 -7.54
CA PRO A 817 -34.79 10.42 -7.10
C PRO A 817 -36.06 11.28 -7.22
N ALA A 818 -37.18 10.67 -7.59
CA ALA A 818 -38.46 11.36 -7.62
C ALA A 818 -38.87 11.85 -6.21
N PRO A 819 -39.63 12.96 -6.08
CA PRO A 819 -40.14 13.40 -4.79
C PRO A 819 -41.03 12.31 -4.15
N GLY A 820 -40.57 11.73 -3.03
CA GLY A 820 -41.23 10.60 -2.38
C GLY A 820 -40.80 9.20 -2.86
N ALA A 821 -39.74 9.10 -3.67
CA ALA A 821 -39.11 7.82 -4.03
C ALA A 821 -38.73 7.00 -2.78
N ASN A 822 -38.96 5.69 -2.83
CA ASN A 822 -38.64 4.78 -1.74
C ASN A 822 -37.19 4.30 -1.81
N ILE A 823 -36.66 3.69 -0.73
CA ILE A 823 -35.25 3.26 -0.67
C ILE A 823 -34.86 2.31 -1.82
N THR A 824 -35.78 1.45 -2.28
CA THR A 824 -35.57 0.54 -3.41
C THR A 824 -35.33 1.31 -4.71
N ASP A 825 -36.04 2.43 -4.92
CA ASP A 825 -35.90 3.27 -6.12
C ASP A 825 -34.54 3.98 -6.11
N ILE A 826 -34.08 4.41 -4.94
CA ILE A 826 -32.79 5.09 -4.74
C ILE A 826 -31.63 4.10 -4.94
N ILE A 827 -31.73 2.90 -4.37
CA ILE A 827 -30.78 1.80 -4.60
C ILE A 827 -30.75 1.40 -6.08
N ALA A 828 -31.92 1.31 -6.73
CA ALA A 828 -32.01 1.02 -8.16
C ALA A 828 -31.35 2.11 -9.02
N LEU A 829 -31.53 3.40 -8.67
CA LEU A 829 -30.87 4.51 -9.35
C LEU A 829 -29.34 4.42 -9.21
N PHE A 830 -28.82 4.18 -8.00
CA PHE A 830 -27.39 4.01 -7.74
C PHE A 830 -26.80 2.83 -8.53
N ALA A 831 -27.46 1.67 -8.51
CA ALA A 831 -27.00 0.48 -9.21
C ALA A 831 -27.09 0.60 -10.75
N THR A 832 -28.20 1.14 -11.28
CA THR A 832 -28.45 1.14 -12.73
C THR A 832 -27.89 2.34 -13.48
N LYS A 833 -27.84 3.53 -12.86
CA LYS A 833 -27.31 4.74 -13.50
C LYS A 833 -25.84 5.00 -13.19
N PHE A 834 -25.39 4.64 -11.97
CA PHE A 834 -24.05 4.98 -11.48
C PHE A 834 -23.15 3.75 -11.23
N ASN A 835 -23.65 2.53 -11.39
CA ASN A 835 -22.91 1.28 -11.08
C ASN A 835 -22.35 1.27 -9.63
N LEU A 836 -23.05 1.94 -8.71
CA LEU A 836 -22.73 2.00 -7.27
C LEU A 836 -23.67 1.08 -6.48
N THR A 837 -23.19 0.47 -5.42
CA THR A 837 -23.95 -0.51 -4.63
C THR A 837 -24.85 0.15 -3.57
N ALA A 838 -25.74 -0.63 -2.95
CA ALA A 838 -26.46 -0.22 -1.75
C ALA A 838 -25.52 0.11 -0.57
N LYS A 839 -24.31 -0.47 -0.52
CA LYS A 839 -23.28 -0.07 0.44
C LYS A 839 -22.77 1.33 0.11
N ASP A 840 -22.41 1.60 -1.14
CA ASP A 840 -21.95 2.92 -1.58
C ASP A 840 -23.00 4.01 -1.33
N LEU A 841 -24.29 3.70 -1.46
CA LEU A 841 -25.38 4.60 -1.07
C LEU A 841 -25.33 4.94 0.44
N ALA A 842 -25.25 3.95 1.32
CA ALA A 842 -25.18 4.18 2.77
C ALA A 842 -23.87 4.88 3.21
N VAL A 843 -22.76 4.53 2.56
CA VAL A 843 -21.43 5.12 2.80
C VAL A 843 -21.41 6.57 2.34
N LEU A 844 -21.79 6.88 1.09
CA LEU A 844 -21.78 8.24 0.56
C LEU A 844 -22.81 9.14 1.25
N SER A 845 -23.93 8.59 1.73
CA SER A 845 -24.86 9.32 2.61
C SER A 845 -24.22 9.75 3.94
N GLY A 846 -23.15 9.06 4.37
CA GLY A 846 -22.33 9.47 5.51
C GLY A 846 -21.73 10.87 5.37
N ALA A 847 -21.64 11.42 4.14
CA ALA A 847 -21.27 12.81 3.89
C ALA A 847 -22.14 13.84 4.64
N HIS A 848 -23.36 13.46 5.05
CA HIS A 848 -24.25 14.31 5.85
C HIS A 848 -23.74 14.60 7.28
N THR A 849 -22.63 13.98 7.72
CA THR A 849 -21.83 14.41 8.87
C THR A 849 -21.43 15.90 8.81
N ILE A 850 -21.23 16.47 7.60
CA ILE A 850 -20.91 17.90 7.42
C ILE A 850 -21.90 18.67 6.54
N GLY A 851 -22.27 19.86 7.01
CA GLY A 851 -23.06 20.82 6.23
C GLY A 851 -24.50 21.01 6.71
N LYS A 852 -25.28 21.78 5.93
CA LYS A 852 -26.58 22.31 6.33
C LYS A 852 -27.65 22.14 5.25
N ALA A 853 -28.88 21.84 5.64
CA ALA A 853 -30.08 21.87 4.81
C ALA A 853 -30.86 23.19 5.00
N ARG A 854 -31.72 23.55 4.04
CA ARG A 854 -32.64 24.69 4.17
C ARG A 854 -33.93 24.30 4.87
N CYS A 855 -34.50 25.22 5.63
CA CYS A 855 -35.82 25.00 6.24
C CYS A 855 -36.93 24.75 5.21
N SER A 856 -36.84 25.30 3.99
CA SER A 856 -37.73 24.95 2.86
C SER A 856 -37.66 23.48 2.44
N THR A 857 -36.52 22.81 2.62
CA THR A 857 -36.35 21.36 2.35
C THR A 857 -36.91 20.50 3.49
N VAL A 858 -36.78 20.94 4.74
CA VAL A 858 -37.15 20.16 5.93
C VAL A 858 -38.59 20.41 6.39
N SER A 859 -39.16 21.61 6.14
CA SER A 859 -40.52 21.98 6.56
C SER A 859 -41.63 21.02 6.09
N PRO A 860 -41.60 20.41 4.88
CA PRO A 860 -42.60 19.41 4.51
C PRO A 860 -42.61 18.22 5.48
N ARG A 861 -41.44 17.78 5.92
CA ARG A 861 -41.26 16.68 6.89
C ARG A 861 -41.73 17.06 8.30
N LEU A 862 -41.58 18.33 8.70
CA LEU A 862 -41.95 18.83 10.02
C LEU A 862 -43.45 19.18 10.17
N TYR A 863 -44.15 19.51 9.08
CA TYR A 863 -45.50 20.10 9.15
C TYR A 863 -46.53 19.59 8.13
N ASN A 864 -46.13 18.87 7.08
CA ASN A 864 -47.07 18.38 6.07
C ASN A 864 -46.63 17.04 5.46
N PHE A 865 -46.15 16.12 6.28
CA PHE A 865 -45.70 14.82 5.83
C PHE A 865 -46.86 14.03 5.23
N GLY A 866 -46.62 13.41 4.06
CA GLY A 866 -47.66 12.75 3.26
C GLY A 866 -48.81 13.65 2.77
N GLY A 867 -48.71 14.98 2.93
CA GLY A 867 -49.81 15.92 2.63
C GLY A 867 -50.92 16.00 3.68
N GLY A 868 -50.74 15.35 4.84
CA GLY A 868 -51.77 15.24 5.90
C GLY A 868 -51.73 16.30 7.00
N GLY A 869 -50.93 17.37 6.88
CA GLY A 869 -50.77 18.39 7.91
C GLY A 869 -50.05 17.96 9.20
N ALA A 870 -49.41 16.78 9.19
CA ALA A 870 -48.69 16.20 10.31
C ALA A 870 -47.16 16.27 10.15
N SER A 871 -46.42 16.03 11.23
CA SER A 871 -44.99 15.70 11.16
C SER A 871 -44.78 14.24 10.74
N ASP A 872 -43.63 13.96 10.15
CA ASP A 872 -43.15 12.61 9.84
C ASP A 872 -43.05 11.75 11.12
N PRO A 873 -43.76 10.62 11.22
CA PRO A 873 -43.72 9.74 12.39
C PRO A 873 -42.43 8.92 12.51
N SER A 874 -41.53 8.95 11.50
CA SER A 874 -40.20 8.34 11.58
C SER A 874 -39.16 9.22 12.28
N LEU A 875 -39.48 10.48 12.60
CA LEU A 875 -38.57 11.44 13.21
C LEU A 875 -38.78 11.50 14.74
N ASP A 876 -37.70 11.48 15.52
CA ASP A 876 -37.72 11.63 16.98
C ASP A 876 -38.55 12.85 17.40
N ALA A 877 -39.47 12.67 18.35
CA ALA A 877 -40.43 13.70 18.74
C ALA A 877 -39.78 14.92 19.43
N ASN A 878 -38.70 14.73 20.18
CA ASN A 878 -37.95 15.82 20.80
C ASN A 878 -37.12 16.57 19.74
N TYR A 879 -36.48 15.84 18.81
CA TYR A 879 -35.75 16.46 17.71
C TYR A 879 -36.68 17.21 16.74
N THR A 880 -37.87 16.66 16.50
CA THR A 880 -38.97 17.35 15.78
C THR A 880 -39.37 18.63 16.50
N ALA A 881 -39.46 18.64 17.83
CA ALA A 881 -39.74 19.85 18.60
C ALA A 881 -38.62 20.90 18.48
N THR A 882 -37.35 20.47 18.52
CA THR A 882 -36.18 21.34 18.29
C THR A 882 -36.22 21.98 16.90
N LEU A 883 -36.34 21.17 15.84
CA LEU A 883 -36.37 21.62 14.46
C LEU A 883 -37.58 22.52 14.15
N ARG A 884 -38.72 22.35 14.84
CA ARG A 884 -39.87 23.27 14.77
C ARG A 884 -39.66 24.60 15.48
N GLY A 885 -38.65 24.73 16.34
CA GLY A 885 -38.20 26.01 16.91
C GLY A 885 -37.35 26.82 15.93
N GLU A 886 -36.62 26.13 15.05
CA GLU A 886 -35.70 26.72 14.07
C GLU A 886 -36.39 26.98 12.72
N CYS A 887 -37.04 25.96 12.15
CA CYS A 887 -37.76 26.02 10.89
C CYS A 887 -39.25 26.26 11.11
N ARG A 888 -39.75 27.42 10.66
CA ARG A 888 -41.18 27.79 10.73
C ARG A 888 -42.04 27.04 9.69
N PRO A 889 -43.37 26.89 9.92
CA PRO A 889 -44.29 26.32 8.93
C PRO A 889 -44.19 27.02 7.57
N GLY A 890 -44.08 26.22 6.51
CA GLY A 890 -43.87 26.69 5.13
C GLY A 890 -42.41 26.72 4.69
N GLY A 891 -41.47 26.85 5.64
CA GLY A 891 -40.02 26.74 5.43
C GLY A 891 -39.41 27.83 4.54
N ASP A 892 -38.67 28.77 5.13
CA ASP A 892 -37.99 29.79 4.34
C ASP A 892 -36.68 29.27 3.69
N ASN A 893 -36.15 30.02 2.72
CA ASN A 893 -34.99 29.65 1.92
C ASN A 893 -33.64 30.22 2.43
N ALA A 894 -33.65 31.02 3.49
CA ALA A 894 -32.46 31.63 4.08
C ALA A 894 -31.99 30.91 5.35
N THR A 895 -32.92 30.44 6.19
CA THR A 895 -32.62 29.68 7.41
C THR A 895 -32.03 28.31 7.05
N LEU A 896 -30.91 28.00 7.68
CA LEU A 896 -30.12 26.79 7.49
C LEU A 896 -30.01 26.03 8.81
N VAL A 897 -30.27 24.72 8.77
CA VAL A 897 -30.18 23.79 9.90
C VAL A 897 -29.12 22.72 9.59
N ASP A 898 -28.38 22.28 10.60
CA ASP A 898 -27.27 21.34 10.43
C ASP A 898 -27.76 19.91 10.15
N LEU A 899 -27.09 19.23 9.21
CA LEU A 899 -27.35 17.82 8.90
C LEU A 899 -26.92 16.91 10.08
N ASP A 900 -25.81 17.27 10.73
CA ASP A 900 -25.38 16.73 12.02
C ASP A 900 -25.35 17.86 13.08
N PRO A 901 -26.30 17.91 14.03
CA PRO A 901 -26.32 18.91 15.10
C PRO A 901 -25.32 18.65 16.24
N ILE A 902 -24.54 17.57 16.20
CA ILE A 902 -23.50 17.24 17.19
C ILE A 902 -22.13 17.70 16.67
N THR A 903 -21.80 17.36 15.42
CA THR A 903 -20.48 17.58 14.81
C THR A 903 -20.50 18.29 13.45
N PRO A 904 -21.26 19.39 13.25
CA PRO A 904 -21.64 19.96 11.93
C PRO A 904 -20.51 20.37 10.95
N THR A 905 -19.27 20.39 11.41
CA THR A 905 -18.07 20.75 10.62
C THR A 905 -16.93 19.73 10.76
N VAL A 906 -17.19 18.59 11.40
CA VAL A 906 -16.28 17.45 11.55
C VAL A 906 -16.84 16.29 10.76
N PHE A 907 -15.98 15.56 10.05
CA PHE A 907 -16.36 14.43 9.23
C PHE A 907 -16.13 13.14 10.02
N ASP A 908 -17.19 12.52 10.52
CA ASP A 908 -17.18 11.37 11.42
C ASP A 908 -18.41 10.45 11.22
N ALA A 909 -18.43 9.31 11.90
CA ALA A 909 -19.54 8.35 11.86
C ALA A 909 -20.74 8.74 12.75
N GLY A 910 -20.72 9.90 13.43
CA GLY A 910 -21.77 10.37 14.33
C GLY A 910 -23.14 10.50 13.66
N TYR A 911 -23.14 10.86 12.38
CA TYR A 911 -24.31 10.84 11.51
C TYR A 911 -25.08 9.51 11.57
N TYR A 912 -24.39 8.36 11.60
CA TYR A 912 -25.07 7.07 11.64
C TYR A 912 -25.77 6.80 12.98
N ALA A 913 -25.21 7.29 14.09
CA ALA A 913 -25.88 7.25 15.40
C ALA A 913 -27.12 8.16 15.44
N LEU A 914 -27.11 9.30 14.73
CA LEU A 914 -28.29 10.12 14.53
C LEU A 914 -29.34 9.38 13.68
N VAL A 915 -28.97 8.79 12.55
CA VAL A 915 -29.90 8.02 11.70
C VAL A 915 -30.52 6.86 12.50
N ALA A 916 -29.72 6.02 13.13
CA ALA A 916 -30.18 4.90 13.96
C ALA A 916 -31.05 5.34 15.15
N GLY A 917 -30.83 6.57 15.67
CA GLY A 917 -31.65 7.20 16.70
C GLY A 917 -32.93 7.90 16.18
N ASN A 918 -33.34 7.69 14.92
CA ASN A 918 -34.45 8.37 14.26
C ASN A 918 -34.28 9.92 14.19
N ARG A 919 -33.04 10.39 14.02
CA ARG A 919 -32.63 11.81 13.96
C ARG A 919 -31.85 12.21 12.71
N GLY A 920 -31.75 11.34 11.70
CA GLY A 920 -31.34 11.77 10.35
C GLY A 920 -32.28 12.87 9.84
N LEU A 921 -31.75 13.98 9.33
CA LEU A 921 -32.53 15.19 9.07
C LEU A 921 -33.45 15.08 7.84
N LEU A 922 -32.95 14.47 6.76
CA LEU A 922 -33.68 14.32 5.51
C LEU A 922 -34.49 13.01 5.50
N THR A 923 -35.59 12.99 4.75
CA THR A 923 -36.41 11.77 4.60
C THR A 923 -35.63 10.62 3.97
N THR A 924 -34.62 10.92 3.15
CA THR A 924 -33.67 9.96 2.57
C THR A 924 -32.78 9.30 3.64
N ASP A 925 -32.44 10.02 4.70
CA ASP A 925 -31.56 9.51 5.76
C ASP A 925 -32.28 8.43 6.56
N ALA A 926 -33.54 8.69 6.92
CA ALA A 926 -34.42 7.71 7.55
C ALA A 926 -34.76 6.53 6.60
N ALA A 927 -34.77 6.75 5.28
CA ALA A 927 -34.97 5.67 4.31
C ALA A 927 -33.84 4.62 4.34
N LEU A 928 -32.63 4.97 4.80
CA LEU A 928 -31.53 4.01 5.02
C LEU A 928 -31.84 2.97 6.12
N LEU A 929 -32.88 3.16 6.93
CA LEU A 929 -33.34 2.15 7.89
C LEU A 929 -34.36 1.16 7.29
N LEU A 930 -34.84 1.40 6.06
CA LEU A 930 -35.94 0.63 5.45
C LEU A 930 -35.47 -0.53 4.56
N ASP A 931 -34.20 -0.54 4.13
CA ASP A 931 -33.58 -1.65 3.39
C ASP A 931 -32.59 -2.43 4.30
N PRO A 932 -32.57 -3.78 4.28
CA PRO A 932 -31.68 -4.58 5.12
C PRO A 932 -30.17 -4.36 4.90
N ALA A 933 -29.71 -3.95 3.72
CA ALA A 933 -28.28 -3.80 3.44
C ALA A 933 -27.74 -2.46 3.95
N THR A 934 -28.46 -1.38 3.65
CA THR A 934 -28.21 -0.01 4.14
C THR A 934 -28.36 0.06 5.66
N SER A 935 -29.46 -0.47 6.22
CA SER A 935 -29.69 -0.45 7.68
C SER A 935 -28.65 -1.26 8.46
N ALA A 936 -28.18 -2.39 7.92
CA ALA A 936 -27.07 -3.15 8.51
C ALA A 936 -25.72 -2.42 8.42
N TYR A 937 -25.55 -1.46 7.50
CA TYR A 937 -24.39 -0.56 7.50
C TYR A 937 -24.52 0.51 8.57
N VAL A 938 -25.66 1.24 8.58
CA VAL A 938 -25.98 2.26 9.58
C VAL A 938 -25.85 1.70 10.99
N ALA A 939 -26.41 0.51 11.26
CA ALA A 939 -26.37 -0.12 12.58
C ALA A 939 -24.97 -0.59 13.00
N ARG A 940 -24.02 -0.82 12.07
CA ARG A 940 -22.61 -1.03 12.45
C ARG A 940 -21.94 0.27 12.82
N GLN A 941 -21.99 1.28 11.94
CA GLN A 941 -21.29 2.55 12.18
C GLN A 941 -21.85 3.31 13.39
N ALA A 942 -23.17 3.25 13.63
CA ALA A 942 -23.82 3.78 14.84
C ALA A 942 -23.35 3.14 16.16
N ASN A 943 -22.72 1.96 16.11
CA ASN A 943 -22.17 1.24 17.26
C ASN A 943 -20.63 1.08 17.17
N ALA A 944 -19.97 1.76 16.22
CA ALA A 944 -18.53 1.70 16.07
C ALA A 944 -17.83 2.46 17.20
N THR A 945 -16.63 2.01 17.57
CA THR A 945 -15.79 2.64 18.60
C THR A 945 -14.75 3.61 18.04
N ASN A 946 -14.65 3.70 16.71
CA ASN A 946 -13.87 4.66 15.94
C ASN A 946 -14.46 4.76 14.52
N ASP A 947 -13.93 5.67 13.71
CA ASP A 947 -14.42 5.94 12.36
C ASP A 947 -13.73 5.10 11.27
N ASP A 948 -12.86 4.13 11.61
CA ASP A 948 -11.92 3.54 10.64
C ASP A 948 -12.61 2.72 9.52
N GLU A 949 -13.66 1.96 9.82
CA GLU A 949 -14.45 1.23 8.78
C GLU A 949 -15.13 2.25 7.84
N PHE A 950 -15.79 3.26 8.41
CA PHE A 950 -16.42 4.34 7.66
C PHE A 950 -15.43 5.12 6.80
N PHE A 951 -14.26 5.48 7.32
CA PHE A 951 -13.24 6.26 6.62
C PHE A 951 -12.60 5.48 5.46
N ALA A 952 -12.32 4.19 5.65
CA ALA A 952 -11.81 3.33 4.59
C ALA A 952 -12.85 3.11 3.49
N ASP A 953 -14.10 2.83 3.87
CA ASP A 953 -15.21 2.67 2.94
C ASP A 953 -15.52 3.96 2.18
N PHE A 954 -15.58 5.10 2.87
CA PHE A 954 -15.88 6.38 2.26
C PHE A 954 -14.79 6.80 1.28
N ALA A 955 -13.51 6.57 1.59
CA ALA A 955 -12.43 6.78 0.63
C ALA A 955 -12.60 5.92 -0.64
N ALA A 956 -13.01 4.66 -0.50
CA ALA A 956 -13.26 3.77 -1.64
C ALA A 956 -14.49 4.22 -2.47
N SER A 957 -15.65 4.44 -1.84
CA SER A 957 -16.88 4.87 -2.50
C SER A 957 -16.76 6.27 -3.12
N PHE A 958 -16.00 7.18 -2.50
CA PHE A 958 -15.72 8.50 -3.09
C PHE A 958 -14.80 8.41 -4.31
N VAL A 959 -13.79 7.54 -4.29
CA VAL A 959 -12.97 7.27 -5.50
C VAL A 959 -13.81 6.63 -6.60
N ALA A 960 -14.75 5.72 -6.27
CA ALA A 960 -15.69 5.15 -7.24
C ALA A 960 -16.60 6.24 -7.84
N MET A 961 -17.26 7.05 -7.00
CA MET A 961 -18.07 8.19 -7.42
C MET A 961 -17.28 9.18 -8.30
N SER A 962 -16.01 9.44 -7.98
CA SER A 962 -15.16 10.38 -8.73
C SER A 962 -14.84 9.94 -10.17
N ARG A 963 -15.11 8.69 -10.54
CA ARG A 963 -14.83 8.10 -11.85
C ARG A 963 -16.07 8.05 -12.76
N LEU A 964 -17.25 8.43 -12.27
CA LEU A 964 -18.47 8.49 -13.06
C LEU A 964 -18.30 9.51 -14.19
N GLY A 965 -18.47 9.10 -15.45
CA GLY A 965 -18.46 9.95 -16.66
C GLY A 965 -17.17 10.70 -17.03
N ALA A 966 -16.20 10.81 -16.12
CA ALA A 966 -15.09 11.75 -16.18
C ALA A 966 -14.29 11.74 -17.51
N LEU A 967 -14.34 12.86 -18.23
CA LEU A 967 -13.64 13.07 -19.52
C LEU A 967 -12.12 13.07 -19.37
N THR A 968 -11.40 12.66 -20.42
CA THR A 968 -9.93 12.54 -20.47
C THR A 968 -9.39 12.86 -21.87
N HIS A 969 -8.05 12.94 -22.01
CA HIS A 969 -7.32 13.12 -23.28
C HIS A 969 -7.79 14.32 -24.12
N HIS A 970 -8.57 14.06 -25.17
CA HIS A 970 -9.13 14.99 -26.15
C HIS A 970 -10.67 15.04 -26.14
N ASN A 971 -11.31 14.33 -25.20
CA ASN A 971 -12.78 14.24 -25.12
C ASN A 971 -13.42 15.43 -24.39
N GLY A 972 -12.62 16.41 -23.96
CA GLY A 972 -13.05 17.65 -23.33
C GLY A 972 -11.89 18.64 -23.22
N ASP A 973 -12.19 19.85 -22.76
CA ASP A 973 -11.28 21.00 -22.75
C ASP A 973 -10.46 21.14 -21.44
N ILE A 974 -9.64 22.20 -21.37
CA ILE A 974 -9.38 22.89 -20.10
C ILE A 974 -9.98 24.29 -20.23
N ARG A 975 -10.95 24.63 -19.38
CA ARG A 975 -11.52 25.98 -19.27
C ARG A 975 -10.55 26.90 -18.52
N THR A 976 -10.45 28.14 -18.98
CA THR A 976 -9.79 29.25 -18.25
C THR A 976 -10.75 30.03 -17.36
N VAL A 977 -12.07 29.85 -17.54
CA VAL A 977 -13.13 30.40 -16.70
C VAL A 977 -14.18 29.30 -16.54
N CYS A 978 -14.36 28.76 -15.33
CA CYS A 978 -15.16 27.54 -15.15
C CYS A 978 -16.63 27.71 -15.53
N SER A 979 -17.17 28.92 -15.44
CA SER A 979 -18.54 29.22 -15.82
C SER A 979 -18.80 29.25 -17.33
N LYS A 980 -17.78 29.12 -18.20
CA LYS A 980 -17.92 29.29 -19.66
C LYS A 980 -17.16 28.24 -20.46
N VAL A 981 -17.73 27.90 -21.62
CA VAL A 981 -17.06 27.08 -22.65
C VAL A 981 -16.03 27.96 -23.38
N ASN A 982 -14.91 27.37 -23.79
CA ASN A 982 -13.89 28.07 -24.59
C ASN A 982 -14.43 28.41 -26.00
N PRO A 983 -13.98 29.51 -26.63
CA PRO A 983 -14.29 29.79 -28.04
C PRO A 983 -13.56 28.79 -28.97
N PRO A 984 -14.15 28.38 -30.10
CA PRO A 984 -13.51 27.44 -31.04
C PRO A 984 -12.24 28.04 -31.66
N GLY A 985 -11.15 27.26 -31.65
CA GLY A 985 -9.82 27.70 -32.06
C GLY A 985 -9.60 27.75 -33.58
N PRO A 986 -8.65 28.59 -34.06
CA PRO A 986 -8.30 28.68 -35.48
C PRO A 986 -7.45 27.48 -35.93
N GLY A 987 -8.11 26.37 -36.25
CA GLY A 987 -7.43 25.16 -36.75
C GLY A 987 -8.31 23.93 -37.02
N ALA A 988 -9.61 23.98 -36.75
CA ALA A 988 -10.53 22.84 -36.92
C ALA A 988 -11.42 22.98 -38.16
N ASN A 989 -10.83 22.85 -39.35
CA ASN A 989 -11.52 22.62 -40.63
C ASN A 989 -10.57 21.92 -41.62
N ASP A 990 -11.15 21.35 -42.69
CA ASP A 990 -10.47 20.70 -43.83
C ASP A 990 -9.87 19.30 -43.62
N ALA A 991 -10.77 18.33 -43.42
CA ALA A 991 -10.53 16.91 -43.71
C ALA A 991 -11.58 16.31 -44.68
N ASN A 992 -12.19 17.12 -45.56
CA ASN A 992 -13.12 16.60 -46.59
C ASN A 992 -13.34 17.54 -47.81
N ALA A 993 -12.27 17.89 -48.52
CA ALA A 993 -12.32 18.48 -49.87
C ALA A 993 -11.12 17.98 -50.70
N GLY A 994 -11.32 17.74 -52.00
CA GLY A 994 -10.29 17.15 -52.88
C GLY A 994 -9.88 18.04 -54.06
N ALA A 995 -9.16 17.42 -55.00
CA ALA A 995 -8.71 17.95 -56.31
C ALA A 995 -7.44 18.84 -56.36
N SER A 996 -6.30 18.16 -56.58
CA SER A 996 -5.32 18.43 -57.66
C SER A 996 -4.53 19.75 -57.79
N ARG A 997 -3.25 19.55 -58.17
CA ARG A 997 -2.31 20.43 -58.94
C ARG A 997 -1.44 21.49 -58.21
N MET A 998 -0.13 21.15 -58.19
CA MET A 998 1.00 21.88 -58.80
C MET A 998 1.49 23.26 -58.27
N MET A 999 2.79 23.25 -57.93
CA MET A 999 3.84 24.20 -58.35
C MET A 999 4.03 25.61 -57.69
N SER A 1000 5.08 25.68 -56.86
CA SER A 1000 6.31 26.50 -57.07
C SER A 1000 6.53 27.87 -56.39
N ASP A 1001 7.83 28.12 -56.16
CA ASP A 1001 8.59 29.39 -56.04
C ASP A 1001 8.46 30.39 -54.84
N ARG A 1002 9.53 30.35 -53.99
CA ARG A 1002 10.51 31.44 -53.68
C ARG A 1002 10.27 32.62 -52.68
N HIS A 1003 11.33 32.77 -51.86
CA HIS A 1003 12.05 33.98 -51.40
C HIS A 1003 11.48 34.98 -50.35
N HIS A 1004 12.22 35.05 -49.23
CA HIS A 1004 12.57 36.24 -48.41
C HIS A 1004 11.43 36.95 -47.63
N GLN A 1005 11.65 37.69 -46.53
CA GLN A 1005 12.89 38.29 -45.96
C GLN A 1005 12.84 38.38 -44.39
N GLN A 1006 13.95 38.75 -43.74
CA GLN A 1006 14.14 38.96 -42.27
C GLN A 1006 14.38 40.47 -41.95
N PRO A 1007 14.67 40.96 -40.70
CA PRO A 1007 14.69 40.36 -39.33
C PRO A 1007 13.63 41.05 -38.36
N LEU A 1008 13.73 41.42 -37.05
CA LEU A 1008 14.76 41.64 -36.00
C LEU A 1008 14.26 41.47 -34.51
N ILE A 1009 15.19 41.00 -33.67
CA ILE A 1009 15.59 41.33 -32.27
C ILE A 1009 14.98 42.60 -31.60
N GLY A 1010 14.68 42.70 -30.27
CA GLY A 1010 14.67 41.71 -29.16
C GLY A 1010 14.83 42.26 -27.70
N LEU A 1011 14.35 41.49 -26.69
CA LEU A 1011 14.72 41.37 -25.24
C LEU A 1011 14.64 42.51 -24.18
N GLY A 1012 13.65 42.40 -23.24
CA GLY A 1012 13.76 42.56 -21.75
C GLY A 1012 13.80 43.96 -21.08
N PRO A 1013 13.75 44.10 -19.72
CA PRO A 1013 13.34 43.15 -18.66
C PRO A 1013 12.39 43.75 -17.55
N CYS A 1014 12.25 43.08 -16.40
CA CYS A 1014 11.43 43.39 -15.18
C CYS A 1014 12.15 44.36 -14.17
N PRO A 1015 11.73 44.65 -12.90
CA PRO A 1015 10.51 44.31 -12.09
C PRO A 1015 9.95 45.46 -11.17
N ILE A 1016 9.18 45.12 -10.10
CA ILE A 1016 8.97 45.81 -8.77
C ILE A 1016 7.62 46.54 -8.50
N ALA A 1017 7.16 46.46 -7.23
CA ALA A 1017 5.97 47.06 -6.55
C ALA A 1017 6.42 47.71 -5.20
N PRO A 1018 5.60 48.20 -4.22
CA PRO A 1018 4.12 48.14 -4.00
C PRO A 1018 3.48 49.46 -3.46
N ALA A 1019 2.22 49.42 -2.95
CA ALA A 1019 1.74 49.96 -1.64
C ALA A 1019 0.27 50.48 -1.58
N ASP A 1020 -0.46 49.98 -0.57
CA ASP A 1020 -1.37 50.66 0.40
C ASP A 1020 -2.74 51.35 0.10
N LEU A 1021 -3.70 50.93 0.97
CA LEU A 1021 -4.73 51.70 1.72
C LEU A 1021 -5.96 52.37 1.05
N ALA A 1022 -7.09 51.66 1.19
CA ALA A 1022 -8.38 52.09 1.79
C ALA A 1022 -9.24 53.23 1.15
N PRO A 1023 -10.60 53.20 1.31
CA PRO A 1023 -11.50 53.90 0.37
C PRO A 1023 -12.35 55.04 0.99
N LEU A 1024 -12.87 55.95 0.13
CA LEU A 1024 -14.29 56.35 0.12
C LEU A 1024 -14.71 57.31 -1.04
N CYS A 1025 -16.03 57.36 -1.24
CA CYS A 1025 -16.85 58.34 -1.97
C CYS A 1025 -17.08 58.18 -3.50
N CYS A 1026 -18.32 58.50 -3.88
CA CYS A 1026 -18.98 58.06 -5.12
C CYS A 1026 -19.12 59.18 -6.16
N ARG A 1027 -19.23 58.82 -7.45
CA ARG A 1027 -20.31 59.35 -8.32
C ARG A 1027 -20.57 58.54 -9.60
N HIS A 1028 -21.59 58.97 -10.36
CA HIS A 1028 -22.30 58.22 -11.40
C HIS A 1028 -21.63 58.19 -12.79
N LEU A 1029 -21.64 57.00 -13.40
CA LEU A 1029 -22.40 56.68 -14.62
C LEU A 1029 -22.77 57.84 -15.58
N ARG A 1030 -22.08 57.94 -16.74
CA ARG A 1030 -22.56 57.54 -18.10
C ARG A 1030 -21.94 58.38 -19.24
N SER A 1031 -21.63 57.71 -20.36
CA SER A 1031 -21.50 58.20 -21.76
C SER A 1031 -20.61 59.43 -22.07
N GLY A 1032 -19.78 59.43 -23.12
CA GLY A 1032 -19.53 58.41 -24.15
C GLY A 1032 -18.83 59.01 -25.38
N SER A 1033 -18.72 58.20 -26.45
CA SER A 1033 -18.23 58.57 -27.80
C SER A 1033 -16.74 58.94 -28.00
N ASN A 1034 -16.13 58.19 -28.93
CA ASN A 1034 -14.98 58.49 -29.80
C ASN A 1034 -15.17 59.84 -30.57
N PRO A 1035 -14.19 60.43 -31.32
CA PRO A 1035 -12.92 59.83 -31.76
C PRO A 1035 -11.66 60.74 -31.90
N TYR A 1036 -10.53 60.09 -32.22
CA TYR A 1036 -9.39 60.50 -33.09
C TYR A 1036 -8.71 61.91 -33.01
N CYS A 1037 -7.36 61.84 -33.08
CA CYS A 1037 -6.44 62.58 -33.97
C CYS A 1037 -5.49 63.72 -33.47
N PHE A 1038 -4.23 63.57 -33.93
CA PHE A 1038 -3.15 64.53 -34.21
C PHE A 1038 -2.17 65.09 -33.14
N HIS A 1039 -0.89 65.05 -33.57
CA HIS A 1039 0.37 65.69 -33.12
C HIS A 1039 0.38 67.23 -33.40
N PRO A 1040 1.41 68.07 -33.07
CA PRO A 1040 2.86 67.74 -32.94
C PRO A 1040 3.75 68.48 -31.90
N ALA A 1041 4.99 67.96 -31.76
CA ALA A 1041 6.32 68.61 -31.57
C ALA A 1041 6.55 69.88 -30.70
N HIS A 1042 7.66 69.87 -29.92
CA HIS A 1042 8.94 70.51 -30.34
C HIS A 1042 10.19 70.11 -29.50
N GLN A 1043 11.38 70.43 -30.02
CA GLN A 1043 12.77 70.22 -29.52
C GLN A 1043 13.26 71.41 -28.62
N PRO A 1044 14.54 71.60 -28.12
CA PRO A 1044 15.83 71.00 -28.57
C PRO A 1044 17.10 70.86 -27.64
N ARG A 1045 18.09 70.05 -28.11
CA ARG A 1045 19.60 70.25 -28.07
C ARG A 1045 20.38 70.13 -26.72
N LEU A 1046 21.72 69.91 -26.61
CA LEU A 1046 22.92 69.76 -27.50
C LEU A 1046 24.08 68.91 -26.83
N LEU A 1047 24.81 68.09 -27.61
CA LEU A 1047 26.30 67.77 -27.74
C LEU A 1047 27.36 68.02 -26.59
N VAL A 1048 28.62 67.47 -26.50
CA VAL A 1048 29.53 66.63 -27.35
C VAL A 1048 30.69 65.91 -26.56
N THR A 1049 31.60 65.15 -27.23
CA THR A 1049 32.74 64.28 -26.74
C THR A 1049 34.16 64.75 -27.24
N PRO A 1050 35.29 63.97 -27.39
CA PRO A 1050 35.97 62.82 -26.71
C PRO A 1050 37.38 63.27 -26.14
N PRO A 1051 38.64 62.69 -26.28
CA PRO A 1051 39.26 61.40 -26.75
C PRO A 1051 40.42 60.83 -25.78
N PRO A 1052 41.43 59.93 -26.11
CA PRO A 1052 41.83 58.81 -25.19
C PRO A 1052 43.35 58.54 -24.72
N PRO A 1053 44.24 57.63 -25.24
CA PRO A 1053 45.24 56.83 -24.44
C PRO A 1053 46.74 56.94 -24.97
N PRO A 1054 47.71 55.95 -25.07
CA PRO A 1054 47.92 54.52 -24.61
C PRO A 1054 49.39 54.00 -24.23
N TRP A 1055 49.52 52.70 -23.83
CA TRP A 1055 50.64 51.69 -24.04
C TRP A 1055 51.72 51.24 -22.99
N THR A 1056 51.86 49.89 -22.81
CA THR A 1056 53.08 48.99 -22.90
C THR A 1056 52.81 47.54 -22.36
N ARG A 1057 53.71 46.52 -22.24
CA ARG A 1057 54.49 45.69 -23.24
C ARG A 1057 55.02 44.31 -22.66
N ARG A 1058 54.77 43.15 -23.34
CA ARG A 1058 55.61 41.87 -23.43
C ARG A 1058 55.89 41.00 -22.15
N LEU A 1059 56.40 39.72 -22.15
CA LEU A 1059 56.31 38.47 -22.99
C LEU A 1059 56.99 37.23 -22.29
N LEU A 1060 56.61 35.98 -22.66
CA LEU A 1060 57.37 34.68 -22.67
C LEU A 1060 57.63 33.81 -21.39
N CYS A 1061 58.17 32.59 -21.60
CA CYS A 1061 58.03 31.35 -20.78
C CYS A 1061 59.36 30.61 -20.46
N HIS A 1062 59.42 29.70 -19.44
CA HIS A 1062 59.81 28.25 -19.53
C HIS A 1062 60.13 27.53 -18.18
N ALA A 1063 59.83 26.20 -18.13
CA ALA A 1063 60.59 25.02 -17.61
C ALA A 1063 61.49 25.06 -16.32
N SER A 1064 61.81 23.97 -15.59
CA SER A 1064 61.31 22.57 -15.45
C SER A 1064 62.09 21.80 -14.34
N ALA A 1065 61.71 20.55 -14.04
CA ALA A 1065 62.35 19.56 -13.12
C ALA A 1065 62.04 19.70 -11.61
N GLY A 1066 62.09 18.64 -10.77
CA GLY A 1066 62.26 17.20 -11.10
C GLY A 1066 62.43 16.28 -9.87
N SER A 1067 61.77 15.11 -9.90
CA SER A 1067 61.99 13.90 -9.07
C SER A 1067 62.04 13.97 -7.52
N ALA A 1068 60.99 13.43 -6.91
CA ALA A 1068 60.98 12.42 -5.83
C ALA A 1068 61.72 12.63 -4.48
N ALA A 1069 60.93 12.68 -3.39
CA ALA A 1069 60.95 11.65 -2.34
C ALA A 1069 59.68 11.69 -1.47
N SER A 1070 59.34 10.54 -0.87
CA SER A 1070 58.30 10.28 0.15
C SER A 1070 58.92 9.22 1.11
N PRO A 1071 58.39 8.86 2.31
CA PRO A 1071 57.07 9.15 2.89
C PRO A 1071 57.09 9.49 4.41
N TYR A 1072 55.94 9.27 5.09
CA TYR A 1072 55.66 9.22 6.54
C TYR A 1072 55.21 10.51 7.29
N ALA A 1073 53.89 10.63 7.39
CA ALA A 1073 53.10 10.55 8.63
C ALA A 1073 53.14 11.66 9.71
N LEU A 1074 51.91 11.98 10.14
CA LEU A 1074 51.45 12.34 11.49
C LEU A 1074 51.68 13.73 12.10
N SER A 1075 50.52 14.31 12.45
CA SER A 1075 50.20 15.03 13.69
C SER A 1075 50.37 16.56 13.76
N ARG A 1076 49.44 17.15 14.51
CA ARG A 1076 49.30 18.57 14.83
C ARG A 1076 50.47 19.04 15.69
N TRP A 1077 50.81 20.32 15.62
CA TRP A 1077 51.37 21.04 16.78
C TRP A 1077 50.60 22.34 17.03
N GLN A 1078 50.40 22.65 18.32
CA GLN A 1078 49.99 23.95 18.83
C GLN A 1078 51.20 24.61 19.50
N GLN A 1079 51.26 25.94 19.44
CA GLN A 1079 51.76 26.88 20.47
C GLN A 1079 51.39 28.30 19.96
N GLY A 1080 51.10 29.33 20.77
CA GLY A 1080 51.37 29.52 22.20
C GLY A 1080 52.62 30.40 22.41
N GLU A 1081 52.76 31.31 23.38
CA GLU A 1081 51.88 31.95 24.40
C GLU A 1081 52.40 33.43 24.57
N GLU A 1082 51.89 34.40 25.34
CA GLU A 1082 50.84 34.60 26.36
C GLU A 1082 50.50 36.12 26.39
N ALA A 1083 49.32 36.58 26.86
CA ALA A 1083 49.19 37.89 27.54
C ALA A 1083 47.87 38.11 28.35
N ALA A 1084 47.96 37.91 29.67
CA ALA A 1084 47.24 38.61 30.76
C ALA A 1084 45.73 38.32 31.05
N ALA A 1085 45.34 38.51 32.33
CA ALA A 1085 44.08 38.02 32.91
C ALA A 1085 43.62 38.79 34.19
N VAL A 1086 42.64 38.21 34.92
CA VAL A 1086 42.26 38.42 36.36
C VAL A 1086 41.01 39.28 36.71
N CYS A 1087 39.88 38.58 36.85
CA CYS A 1087 38.90 38.54 37.97
C CYS A 1087 38.36 39.80 38.71
N ARG A 1088 37.03 40.00 38.61
CA ARG A 1088 36.00 40.02 39.69
C ARG A 1088 34.62 40.15 39.02
N ASP A 1089 33.52 39.47 39.34
CA ASP A 1089 33.02 38.64 40.46
C ASP A 1089 32.14 39.33 41.54
N VAL A 1090 30.93 38.74 41.69
CA VAL A 1090 29.97 38.79 42.82
C VAL A 1090 29.18 40.07 43.19
N GLN A 1091 27.87 39.84 43.41
CA GLN A 1091 26.85 40.60 44.17
C GLN A 1091 26.26 41.92 43.64
N TRP A 1092 24.93 41.89 43.40
CA TRP A 1092 24.04 42.85 44.05
C TRP A 1092 22.82 42.18 44.71
N ARG A 1093 22.65 42.42 46.02
CA ARG A 1093 21.52 41.98 46.85
C ARG A 1093 20.95 43.19 47.61
N ALA A 1094 19.82 43.76 47.18
CA ALA A 1094 18.79 44.42 48.02
C ALA A 1094 17.65 44.92 47.10
N ARG A 1095 16.35 44.71 47.28
CA ARG A 1095 15.40 44.53 48.42
C ARG A 1095 14.83 45.81 49.03
N VAL A 1096 13.49 45.91 48.92
CA VAL A 1096 12.53 46.55 49.85
C VAL A 1096 12.54 48.09 49.84
N ALA A 1097 11.41 48.82 49.79
CA ALA A 1097 10.06 48.55 50.31
C ALA A 1097 8.93 48.94 49.30
N ARG A 1098 7.62 48.68 49.51
CA ARG A 1098 6.81 48.34 50.71
C ARG A 1098 5.85 47.17 50.32
N ARG A 1099 5.65 46.09 51.11
CA ARG A 1099 4.85 45.93 52.38
C ARG A 1099 3.40 46.43 52.24
N GLY A 1100 2.34 45.71 52.64
CA GLY A 1100 2.17 44.36 53.26
C GLY A 1100 0.80 43.75 52.85
N SER A 1101 0.17 42.77 53.52
CA SER A 1101 0.45 42.02 54.76
C SER A 1101 -0.16 40.58 54.69
N ARG A 1102 -0.23 39.83 55.82
CA ARG A 1102 -0.76 38.45 55.90
C ARG A 1102 -2.19 38.35 56.49
N HIS A 1103 -2.86 37.25 56.13
CA HIS A 1103 -3.87 36.44 56.84
C HIS A 1103 -4.97 37.07 57.75
N ALA A 1104 -6.20 36.58 57.49
CA ALA A 1104 -7.25 36.13 58.43
C ALA A 1104 -8.00 37.15 59.31
N GLU A 1105 -9.31 37.28 59.03
CA GLU A 1105 -10.38 37.16 60.03
C GLU A 1105 -11.73 36.76 59.37
N GLU A 1106 -12.81 36.64 60.14
CA GLU A 1106 -14.04 35.92 59.78
C GLU A 1106 -15.29 36.81 59.48
N ALA A 1107 -16.38 36.14 59.06
CA ALA A 1107 -17.79 36.59 59.07
C ALA A 1107 -18.23 37.70 58.07
N GLY A 1108 -19.53 37.70 57.68
CA GLY A 1108 -20.04 38.71 56.72
C GLY A 1108 -21.44 38.56 56.09
N ALA A 1109 -22.19 37.48 56.36
CA ALA A 1109 -23.66 37.34 56.25
C ALA A 1109 -24.51 38.16 55.22
N ARG A 1110 -25.22 37.40 54.35
CA ARG A 1110 -26.67 37.55 53.96
C ARG A 1110 -27.14 38.54 52.86
N LYS A 1111 -27.83 37.94 51.87
CA LYS A 1111 -29.30 38.03 51.54
C LYS A 1111 -29.79 38.76 50.27
N ARG A 1112 -30.77 38.09 49.64
CA ARG A 1112 -31.85 38.58 48.74
C ARG A 1112 -31.37 39.00 47.33
N GLU A 1113 -32.23 39.03 46.29
CA GLU A 1113 -33.71 38.99 46.24
C GLU A 1113 -34.32 37.84 45.41
N ALA A 1114 -35.63 37.60 45.63
CA ALA A 1114 -36.53 36.83 44.75
C ALA A 1114 -38.00 37.21 45.06
N ALA A 1115 -38.77 37.65 44.06
CA ALA A 1115 -40.24 37.79 44.10
C ALA A 1115 -40.83 38.09 42.70
N GLY A 1116 -42.09 37.70 42.44
CA GLY A 1116 -42.81 37.92 41.16
C GLY A 1116 -43.17 36.60 40.47
N ARG A 1117 -44.07 35.73 40.98
CA ARG A 1117 -45.52 35.84 41.30
C ARG A 1117 -46.46 35.98 40.08
N GLY A 1118 -47.45 35.10 40.04
CA GLY A 1118 -48.58 35.09 39.10
C GLY A 1118 -48.40 34.08 37.95
N GLY A 1119 -49.38 33.23 37.60
CA GLY A 1119 -50.68 32.98 38.25
C GLY A 1119 -51.68 32.33 37.29
N GLU A 1120 -52.60 31.52 37.84
CA GLU A 1120 -53.82 30.99 37.18
C GLU A 1120 -53.64 30.04 35.96
N SER A 1121 -54.67 29.33 35.48
CA SER A 1121 -55.62 28.40 36.16
C SER A 1121 -56.43 27.59 35.10
N VAL A 1122 -57.22 26.60 35.53
CA VAL A 1122 -58.31 25.94 34.74
C VAL A 1122 -57.86 25.05 33.55
N ALA A 1123 -58.66 24.14 32.99
CA ALA A 1123 -59.27 22.90 33.53
C ALA A 1123 -59.85 22.06 32.37
N ALA A 1124 -60.05 20.75 32.58
CA ALA A 1124 -60.80 19.81 31.72
C ALA A 1124 -60.28 19.61 30.27
N GLY A 1125 -60.60 18.52 29.56
CA GLY A 1125 -61.31 17.30 29.96
C GLY A 1125 -61.73 16.45 28.75
N ASP A 1126 -62.16 15.20 29.00
CA ASP A 1126 -62.90 14.30 28.08
C ASP A 1126 -62.15 13.82 26.79
N ARG A 1127 -62.28 12.59 26.27
CA ARG A 1127 -63.03 11.35 26.63
C ARG A 1127 -62.29 10.13 25.98
N GLU A 1128 -62.21 8.92 26.55
CA GLU A 1128 -63.22 7.82 26.61
C GLU A 1128 -63.52 7.21 25.22
N VAL A 1129 -63.50 5.89 24.92
CA VAL A 1129 -63.19 4.60 25.63
C VAL A 1129 -62.72 3.56 24.55
N GLU A 1130 -62.10 2.40 24.77
CA GLU A 1130 -62.58 1.13 25.38
C GLU A 1130 -61.38 0.14 25.55
N ARG A 1131 -61.04 -0.38 26.75
CA ARG A 1131 -61.34 -1.72 27.33
C ARG A 1131 -61.22 -2.91 26.33
N ARG A 1132 -60.67 -4.08 26.66
CA ARG A 1132 -60.36 -4.82 27.93
C ARG A 1132 -58.97 -5.48 27.80
N GLY A 1133 -58.22 -5.99 28.79
CA GLY A 1133 -58.41 -6.35 30.21
C GLY A 1133 -57.70 -7.71 30.45
N VAL A 1134 -56.79 -7.94 31.41
CA VAL A 1134 -56.97 -8.23 32.85
C VAL A 1134 -55.54 -8.29 33.47
N SER A 1135 -55.18 -7.50 34.49
CA SER A 1135 -55.17 -7.81 35.95
C SER A 1135 -54.15 -8.89 36.41
N SER A 1136 -53.43 -8.80 37.55
CA SER A 1136 -53.45 -7.83 38.66
C SER A 1136 -52.15 -7.85 39.51
N VAL A 1137 -51.77 -6.69 40.08
CA VAL A 1137 -50.99 -6.59 41.33
C VAL A 1137 -51.65 -5.51 42.20
N ALA A 1138 -51.78 -5.74 43.52
CA ALA A 1138 -52.49 -4.84 44.42
C ALA A 1138 -51.77 -4.63 45.77
N THR A 1139 -51.99 -3.48 46.40
CA THR A 1139 -51.37 -3.04 47.66
C THR A 1139 -52.43 -2.80 48.74
N GLY A 1140 -52.13 -3.06 50.03
CA GLY A 1140 -53.13 -2.95 51.11
C GLY A 1140 -52.58 -2.92 52.54
N ARG A 1141 -52.24 -1.72 53.02
CA ARG A 1141 -51.81 -1.37 54.40
C ARG A 1141 -52.97 -1.49 55.42
N TRP A 1142 -52.71 -1.86 56.71
CA TRP A 1142 -53.10 -1.13 57.95
C TRP A 1142 -53.22 -1.96 59.27
N ARG A 1143 -52.82 -1.33 60.40
CA ARG A 1143 -53.23 -1.56 61.83
C ARG A 1143 -52.76 -2.86 62.54
N ASP A 1144 -52.61 -2.91 63.88
CA ASP A 1144 -52.60 -1.85 64.91
C ASP A 1144 -51.72 -2.18 66.15
N LEU A 1145 -51.24 -1.10 66.81
CA LEU A 1145 -50.83 -0.91 68.22
C LEU A 1145 -50.44 -2.09 69.17
N SER A 1146 -49.21 -2.03 69.71
CA SER A 1146 -48.96 -2.02 71.19
C SER A 1146 -47.49 -1.68 71.56
N SER A 1147 -47.27 -1.15 72.77
CA SER A 1147 -46.02 -0.66 73.39
C SER A 1147 -46.31 -0.38 74.89
N PRO A 1148 -45.37 -0.42 75.87
CA PRO A 1148 -44.11 0.36 75.88
C PRO A 1148 -42.87 -0.26 76.59
N GLY A 1149 -41.72 0.43 76.58
CA GLY A 1149 -40.56 0.14 77.44
C GLY A 1149 -39.24 0.85 77.10
N ARG A 1150 -38.67 1.63 78.05
CA ARG A 1150 -37.33 2.26 78.12
C ARG A 1150 -36.94 2.35 79.62
N PRO A 1151 -35.67 2.57 80.08
CA PRO A 1151 -34.56 3.35 79.46
C PRO A 1151 -33.12 2.76 79.62
N ASP A 1152 -32.10 3.61 79.39
CA ASP A 1152 -30.63 3.41 79.28
C ASP A 1152 -29.86 3.55 80.65
N PRO A 1153 -28.49 3.74 80.75
CA PRO A 1153 -27.25 3.01 80.32
C PRO A 1153 -26.33 2.66 81.57
N PRO A 1154 -24.96 2.49 81.60
CA PRO A 1154 -23.82 2.16 80.68
C PRO A 1154 -23.06 0.85 81.17
N PRO A 1155 -21.69 0.64 81.35
CA PRO A 1155 -20.40 1.21 80.87
C PRO A 1155 -19.26 0.22 80.36
N LEU A 1156 -18.21 -0.11 81.15
CA LEU A 1156 -16.83 -0.60 80.79
C LEU A 1156 -16.09 -1.28 82.02
N PRO A 1157 -14.85 -1.90 81.99
CA PRO A 1157 -13.89 -2.32 80.93
C PRO A 1157 -13.35 -3.83 80.99
N PRO A 1158 -12.05 -4.26 81.21
CA PRO A 1158 -11.38 -5.34 80.42
C PRO A 1158 -10.68 -6.51 81.21
N PRO A 1159 -9.90 -7.42 80.55
CA PRO A 1159 -8.49 -7.65 80.96
C PRO A 1159 -7.48 -8.07 79.83
N ARG A 1160 -6.26 -8.54 80.18
CA ARG A 1160 -5.07 -8.79 79.29
C ARG A 1160 -4.28 -10.10 79.58
N ARG A 1161 -3.60 -10.63 78.54
CA ARG A 1161 -2.27 -11.31 78.44
C ARG A 1161 -1.81 -12.45 79.42
N GLN A 1162 -1.06 -13.41 78.88
CA GLN A 1162 0.08 -14.10 79.54
C GLN A 1162 1.10 -14.71 78.54
N ASN A 1163 2.30 -15.09 79.03
CA ASN A 1163 3.52 -15.65 78.36
C ASN A 1163 4.47 -16.17 79.48
N PRO A 1164 5.57 -16.94 79.24
CA PRO A 1164 5.93 -17.96 78.23
C PRO A 1164 6.21 -19.35 78.93
N PRO A 1165 6.93 -20.34 78.34
CA PRO A 1165 8.39 -20.49 78.57
C PRO A 1165 9.22 -21.21 77.46
N ALA A 1166 10.51 -21.49 77.71
CA ALA A 1166 11.43 -22.37 76.94
C ALA A 1166 12.45 -23.06 77.90
N PRO A 1167 13.10 -24.20 77.55
CA PRO A 1167 14.50 -24.17 77.03
C PRO A 1167 14.92 -25.36 76.09
N THR A 1168 16.23 -25.48 75.78
CA THR A 1168 16.91 -26.35 74.76
C THR A 1168 17.63 -27.60 75.33
N PRO A 1169 18.03 -28.61 74.51
CA PRO A 1169 19.44 -28.72 74.03
C PRO A 1169 19.68 -29.37 72.61
N LEU A 1170 20.96 -29.58 72.23
CA LEU A 1170 21.55 -30.08 70.95
C LEU A 1170 21.95 -31.61 71.01
N PRO A 1171 22.61 -32.32 70.04
CA PRO A 1171 23.29 -31.95 68.77
C PRO A 1171 23.01 -32.90 67.54
N ALA A 1172 24.02 -33.42 66.81
CA ALA A 1172 23.95 -34.15 65.51
C ALA A 1172 24.98 -35.35 65.45
N SER A 1173 25.35 -36.06 64.36
CA SER A 1173 25.28 -35.86 62.88
C SER A 1173 25.54 -37.14 62.02
N SER A 1174 25.54 -36.97 60.67
CA SER A 1174 26.35 -37.67 59.61
C SER A 1174 26.10 -39.13 59.12
N SER A 1175 25.88 -39.24 57.79
CA SER A 1175 26.40 -40.21 56.76
C SER A 1175 25.99 -41.71 56.65
N MET A 1176 25.45 -42.06 55.45
CA MET A 1176 25.68 -43.27 54.58
C MET A 1176 25.41 -44.72 55.09
N PRO A 1177 24.85 -45.65 54.27
CA PRO A 1177 25.65 -46.41 53.27
C PRO A 1177 24.92 -46.92 51.97
N MET A 1178 25.63 -47.75 51.18
CA MET A 1178 25.29 -48.49 49.92
C MET A 1178 25.65 -50.02 50.14
N PRO A 1179 25.50 -51.04 49.21
CA PRO A 1179 25.48 -51.01 47.72
C PRO A 1179 24.50 -52.07 47.04
N PRO A 1180 24.76 -52.83 45.92
CA PRO A 1180 23.76 -53.21 44.87
C PRO A 1180 23.62 -54.78 44.71
N PRO A 1181 23.52 -55.54 43.55
CA PRO A 1181 23.31 -55.24 42.10
C PRO A 1181 22.50 -56.25 41.18
N LEU A 1182 22.21 -55.82 39.92
CA LEU A 1182 22.22 -56.57 38.61
C LEU A 1182 21.22 -57.70 38.16
N ARG A 1183 20.91 -57.66 36.83
CA ARG A 1183 20.62 -58.73 35.81
C ARG A 1183 19.20 -59.31 35.46
N MET A 1184 18.83 -59.14 34.17
CA MET A 1184 18.32 -60.09 33.13
C MET A 1184 16.88 -60.74 33.12
N LEU A 1185 16.44 -61.00 31.86
CA LEU A 1185 15.28 -61.76 31.31
C LEU A 1185 15.35 -63.31 31.60
N PRO A 1186 14.33 -64.20 31.33
CA PRO A 1186 13.44 -64.25 30.15
C PRO A 1186 11.97 -64.82 30.36
N ASP A 1187 11.44 -65.56 29.37
CA ASP A 1187 10.00 -65.71 29.00
C ASP A 1187 9.24 -67.04 29.31
N ALA A 1188 7.94 -66.88 29.61
CA ALA A 1188 6.73 -67.53 29.02
C ALA A 1188 6.39 -69.07 29.08
N LEU A 1189 5.15 -69.34 28.62
CA LEU A 1189 4.47 -70.61 28.25
C LEU A 1189 3.79 -71.46 29.37
N LEU A 1190 2.79 -72.31 29.08
CA LEU A 1190 2.24 -72.81 27.79
C LEU A 1190 0.69 -73.00 27.87
N LEU A 1191 0.09 -73.61 26.83
CA LEU A 1191 -1.29 -74.14 26.69
C LEU A 1191 -2.41 -73.09 26.43
N LEU A 1192 -3.61 -73.39 25.87
CA LEU A 1192 -4.12 -74.31 24.81
C LEU A 1192 -5.61 -73.91 24.55
N ARG A 1193 -6.32 -74.19 23.43
CA ARG A 1193 -6.05 -74.76 22.08
C ARG A 1193 -7.18 -74.27 21.14
N ARG A 1194 -6.95 -74.22 19.81
CA ARG A 1194 -7.82 -73.69 18.72
C ARG A 1194 -7.93 -72.14 18.72
N GLY A 1195 -7.86 -71.42 17.59
CA GLY A 1195 -7.34 -71.76 16.25
C GLY A 1195 -8.24 -72.58 15.32
N GLY A 1196 -8.35 -72.27 14.01
CA GLY A 1196 -7.73 -71.18 13.24
C GLY A 1196 -7.73 -71.49 11.73
N ALA A 1197 -7.26 -70.61 10.83
CA ALA A 1197 -6.74 -69.25 11.05
C ALA A 1197 -7.58 -68.18 10.29
N VAL A 1198 -7.23 -67.53 9.17
CA VAL A 1198 -6.06 -67.51 8.26
C VAL A 1198 -6.03 -66.11 7.57
N ALA A 1199 -4.94 -65.46 7.16
CA ALA A 1199 -3.57 -65.24 7.69
C ALA A 1199 -2.88 -64.22 6.74
N ALA A 1200 -2.04 -63.25 7.14
CA ALA A 1200 -1.73 -62.70 8.46
C ALA A 1200 -1.05 -61.31 8.34
N THR A 1201 -1.08 -60.54 9.43
CA THR A 1201 -0.27 -59.35 9.78
C THR A 1201 1.20 -59.76 10.15
N PRO A 1202 2.20 -58.93 10.63
CA PRO A 1202 2.04 -57.68 11.42
C PRO A 1202 3.19 -56.62 11.52
N LEU A 1203 2.93 -55.62 12.40
CA LEU A 1203 3.83 -54.82 13.26
C LEU A 1203 4.80 -53.74 12.66
N PRO A 1204 5.11 -52.65 13.42
CA PRO A 1204 6.04 -51.58 13.01
C PRO A 1204 7.30 -51.42 13.89
N TYR A 1205 8.38 -50.85 13.34
CA TYR A 1205 9.33 -49.94 14.00
C TYR A 1205 10.26 -49.31 12.93
N ALA A 1206 10.81 -48.11 13.21
CA ALA A 1206 11.92 -47.47 12.47
C ALA A 1206 13.22 -47.58 13.32
N PRO A 1207 14.47 -47.27 12.85
CA PRO A 1207 14.82 -46.39 11.71
C PRO A 1207 16.11 -46.72 10.90
N SER A 1208 16.50 -45.77 10.02
CA SER A 1208 17.87 -45.39 9.62
C SER A 1208 18.72 -46.23 8.62
N ALA A 1209 19.44 -45.47 7.77
CA ALA A 1209 20.72 -45.80 7.10
C ALA A 1209 20.75 -46.92 6.02
N LEU A 1210 21.65 -46.96 5.03
CA LEU A 1210 22.43 -45.99 4.21
C LEU A 1210 23.26 -46.84 3.19
N LEU A 1211 23.75 -46.27 2.08
CA LEU A 1211 24.73 -46.89 1.12
C LEU A 1211 24.13 -48.06 0.24
N PHE A 1212 24.62 -48.43 -0.97
CA PHE A 1212 25.59 -47.83 -1.91
C PHE A 1212 25.46 -48.40 -3.36
N LEU A 1213 25.93 -47.62 -4.35
CA LEU A 1213 26.55 -47.98 -5.65
C LEU A 1213 25.88 -48.89 -6.73
N TRP A 1214 26.14 -48.48 -8.00
CA TRP A 1214 26.37 -49.29 -9.24
C TRP A 1214 25.22 -50.14 -9.86
N HIS A 1215 25.20 -50.43 -11.18
CA HIS A 1215 25.65 -49.70 -12.39
C HIS A 1215 25.16 -50.38 -13.69
N TYR A 1216 24.87 -49.57 -14.73
CA TYR A 1216 25.11 -49.83 -16.17
C TYR A 1216 24.30 -50.90 -16.99
N VAL A 1217 24.39 -50.72 -18.32
CA VAL A 1217 23.92 -51.58 -19.44
C VAL A 1217 22.40 -51.65 -19.70
N HIS A 1218 21.86 -51.71 -20.93
CA HIS A 1218 22.05 -50.99 -22.22
C HIS A 1218 21.07 -51.61 -23.25
N THR A 1219 20.51 -50.84 -24.20
CA THR A 1219 19.91 -51.29 -25.50
C THR A 1219 18.69 -52.26 -25.45
N ALA A 1220 17.90 -52.49 -26.51
CA ALA A 1220 17.40 -51.67 -27.65
C ALA A 1220 16.38 -52.54 -28.45
N VAL A 1221 15.68 -51.96 -29.45
CA VAL A 1221 14.78 -52.64 -30.43
C VAL A 1221 13.49 -53.20 -29.79
N ALA A 1222 12.24 -52.82 -30.11
CA ALA A 1222 11.49 -52.30 -31.28
C ALA A 1222 10.71 -53.38 -32.07
N GLN A 1223 9.43 -53.07 -32.37
CA GLN A 1223 8.43 -53.87 -33.14
C GLN A 1223 7.93 -55.15 -32.42
N GLY A 1224 6.63 -55.53 -32.45
CA GLY A 1224 5.43 -54.78 -32.88
C GLY A 1224 4.24 -55.71 -33.23
N LEU A 1225 2.99 -55.24 -32.98
CA LEU A 1225 1.69 -55.88 -33.34
C LEU A 1225 1.38 -57.20 -32.56
N GLU A 1226 0.14 -57.64 -32.32
CA GLU A 1226 -1.23 -57.17 -32.63
C GLU A 1226 -2.04 -57.09 -31.30
N GLU A 1227 -2.74 -55.98 -31.01
CA GLU A 1227 -4.21 -55.79 -30.97
C GLU A 1227 -5.06 -56.68 -30.02
N PRO A 1228 -6.21 -56.18 -29.50
CA PRO A 1228 -6.83 -54.86 -29.73
C PRO A 1228 -6.38 -53.82 -28.70
#